data_AF-A0A409YNA3-F1
#
_entry.id   AF-A0A409YNA3-F1
#
_cell.length_a   1.000
_cell.length_b   1.000
_cell.length_c   1.000
_cell.angle_alpha   90.00
_cell.angle_beta   90.00
_cell.angle_gamma   90.00
#
_symmetry.space_group_name_H-M   'P 1'
#
loop_
_entity.id
_entity.type
_entity.pdbx_description
1 polymer ?
#
loop_
_entity_poly.entity_id
_entity_poly.type
_entity_poly.pdbx_seq_one_letter_code
_entity_poly.pdbx_strand_id
1 'polypeptide(L)'
;MIWGNSPEYEERTKKPFAPPTVTLKEIHDAVPKHLLKSMSSTIVKGTGLPSNPSSTENQTKATLYVIRDIVLTAALYKFAYSITPWAQGDFGGYVTGGWQKTLLKGSMWAFYYWFQGLVGAGIFCLGHDAGHTSLYENNKINNTVGFILHSYLLIPYYSWRSTHHAHHKATASMERDENYVPYTRSSYKLPDEKIATKADYDEIFEETPIYTLYRMFIMQGFGWWVYLARNTMGSPMYPPGTNHFNPYSPLFKKEQRFSIFMSNLGIGSMAFILYKLGREFFFKYYLIPYLFVNHWIVMFTFLHHSDPTIPHYRKGEWSFLRGAAATVDRPLLGWMGRFFFHNISHDHVAHHFFLRAPFYNGPEITKAVRSVLKDDYNYDSTPSFYALYRSFTQCQFIEDEGDIIFYKNREGRAIPARSGSAWTDNELMAFNIQVNTVNAASFFSTTQLPNPSVSSVILNNERPPPGPLDKDNRLFFRYMKDAEKGEESLVDDFAAFILGMFGYDEPERVIYRHKGLSFIMWRSFFPFYSVLARANPQRGTIRIDAEPQLIAAAIAAFYHNSLRRRVASHPHVNSQTIPGIIMVGVAPIFYRIPITTELVQCVQTGRRPPQPTTVQRFVPPVSNRHTYPEEGLVPLSNRLIVMKAFEAFKTWIVSFFSIRV
;
A
#
# COMPACT_ATOMS: atom_id res chain seq x y z
N MET A 1 -20.63 -8.25 -6.66
CA MET A 1 -19.44 -8.46 -7.51
C MET A 1 -18.53 -9.46 -6.80
N ILE A 2 -18.41 -10.69 -7.27
CA ILE A 2 -17.58 -11.74 -6.61
C ILE A 2 -16.09 -11.58 -6.97
N TRP A 3 -15.80 -10.92 -8.09
CA TRP A 3 -14.46 -10.81 -8.70
C TRP A 3 -14.10 -9.36 -9.00
N GLY A 4 -13.94 -8.55 -7.95
CA GLY A 4 -13.58 -7.15 -8.08
C GLY A 4 -12.98 -6.62 -6.80
N ASN A 5 -12.08 -5.65 -6.94
CA ASN A 5 -11.55 -4.90 -5.80
C ASN A 5 -12.66 -4.04 -5.20
N SER A 6 -12.55 -3.81 -3.89
CA SER A 6 -13.41 -2.87 -3.20
C SER A 6 -13.07 -1.42 -3.55
N PRO A 7 -14.03 -0.49 -3.38
CA PRO A 7 -13.75 0.94 -3.50
C PRO A 7 -12.63 1.42 -2.57
N GLU A 8 -12.57 0.91 -1.33
CA GLU A 8 -11.55 1.33 -0.36
C GLU A 8 -10.14 0.90 -0.79
N TYR A 9 -10.02 -0.30 -1.36
CA TYR A 9 -8.77 -0.76 -1.95
C TYR A 9 -8.37 0.08 -3.17
N GLU A 10 -9.29 0.32 -4.09
CA GLU A 10 -9.05 1.13 -5.30
C GLU A 10 -8.73 2.59 -5.00
N GLU A 11 -9.23 3.13 -3.89
CA GLU A 11 -8.87 4.47 -3.42
C GLU A 11 -7.44 4.48 -2.87
N ARG A 12 -7.09 3.50 -2.04
CA ARG A 12 -5.75 3.40 -1.44
C ARG A 12 -4.66 3.10 -2.47
N THR A 13 -4.96 2.33 -3.53
CA THR A 13 -4.01 2.11 -4.64
C THR A 13 -3.71 3.41 -5.39
N LYS A 14 -4.69 4.31 -5.44
CA LYS A 14 -4.52 5.63 -6.03
C LYS A 14 -3.86 6.59 -5.06
N LYS A 15 -3.94 6.43 -3.75
CA LYS A 15 -3.41 7.41 -2.80
C LYS A 15 -1.87 7.34 -2.70
N PRO A 16 -1.13 8.47 -2.76
CA PRO A 16 0.30 8.48 -2.49
C PRO A 16 0.54 8.06 -1.04
N PHE A 17 1.51 7.19 -0.82
CA PHE A 17 1.86 6.80 0.54
C PHE A 17 2.59 7.93 1.25
N ALA A 18 2.07 8.34 2.41
CA ALA A 18 2.79 9.11 3.40
C ALA A 18 2.80 8.31 4.71
N PRO A 19 3.91 8.26 5.45
CA PRO A 19 3.92 7.62 6.75
C PRO A 19 2.92 8.29 7.69
N PRO A 20 2.19 7.53 8.53
CA PRO A 20 1.28 8.11 9.50
C PRO A 20 1.97 9.14 10.39
N THR A 21 1.36 10.31 10.53
CA THR A 21 1.87 11.44 11.34
C THR A 21 1.25 11.48 12.73
N VAL A 22 0.19 10.71 12.96
CA VAL A 22 -0.43 10.48 14.26
C VAL A 22 0.59 9.98 15.28
N THR A 23 0.41 10.40 16.52
CA THR A 23 1.21 9.96 17.67
C THR A 23 0.54 8.79 18.39
N LEU A 24 1.33 7.95 19.07
CA LEU A 24 0.77 6.90 19.93
C LEU A 24 -0.13 7.48 21.02
N LYS A 25 0.19 8.68 21.51
CA LYS A 25 -0.62 9.38 22.52
C LYS A 25 -2.03 9.65 22.00
N GLU A 26 -2.17 10.18 20.78
CA GLU A 26 -3.49 10.45 20.19
C GLU A 26 -4.30 9.17 20.00
N ILE A 27 -3.65 8.06 19.58
CA ILE A 27 -4.30 6.75 19.47
C ILE A 27 -4.80 6.27 20.84
N HIS A 28 -3.97 6.36 21.88
CA HIS A 28 -4.33 5.96 23.23
C HIS A 28 -5.41 6.84 23.86
N ASP A 29 -5.35 8.16 23.66
CA ASP A 29 -6.29 9.12 24.23
C ASP A 29 -7.69 9.01 23.61
N ALA A 30 -7.78 8.58 22.34
CA ALA A 30 -9.06 8.38 21.66
C ALA A 30 -9.85 7.16 22.16
N VAL A 31 -9.18 6.16 22.75
CA VAL A 31 -9.84 4.91 23.18
C VAL A 31 -10.35 5.03 24.61
N PRO A 32 -11.67 4.88 24.86
CA PRO A 32 -12.21 4.91 26.21
C PRO A 32 -11.57 3.87 27.13
N LYS A 33 -11.08 4.31 28.30
CA LYS A 33 -10.35 3.44 29.24
C LYS A 33 -11.16 2.24 29.75
N HIS A 34 -12.50 2.33 29.77
CA HIS A 34 -13.37 1.22 30.21
C HIS A 34 -13.41 0.05 29.20
N LEU A 35 -13.05 0.30 27.93
CA LEU A 35 -12.91 -0.75 26.92
C LEU A 35 -11.59 -1.52 27.08
N LEU A 36 -10.63 -0.94 27.77
CA LEU A 36 -9.35 -1.55 28.07
C LEU A 36 -9.42 -2.30 29.40
N LYS A 37 -8.64 -3.37 29.51
CA LYS A 37 -8.48 -4.07 30.79
C LYS A 37 -7.81 -3.15 31.81
N SER A 38 -8.40 -3.02 33.01
CA SER A 38 -7.80 -2.26 34.11
C SER A 38 -6.40 -2.81 34.43
N MET A 39 -5.38 -1.94 34.45
CA MET A 39 -4.04 -2.32 34.91
C MET A 39 -3.99 -2.57 36.43
N SER A 40 -5.04 -2.20 37.17
CA SER A 40 -5.11 -2.32 38.62
C SER A 40 -5.99 -3.49 39.02
N SER A 41 -5.36 -4.62 39.33
CA SER A 41 -5.96 -5.69 40.15
C SER A 41 -5.95 -5.27 41.62
N THR A 42 -6.57 -4.15 41.97
CA THR A 42 -6.76 -3.82 43.39
C THR A 42 -8.00 -4.57 43.86
N ILE A 43 -7.82 -5.66 44.61
CA ILE A 43 -8.89 -6.20 45.45
C ILE A 43 -9.15 -5.15 46.53
N VAL A 44 -10.41 -4.81 46.79
CA VAL A 44 -10.75 -3.93 47.92
C VAL A 44 -10.34 -4.67 49.19
N LYS A 45 -9.28 -4.19 49.87
CA LYS A 45 -8.75 -4.78 51.10
C LYS A 45 -9.90 -5.05 52.08
N GLY A 46 -10.05 -6.32 52.48
CA GLY A 46 -11.05 -6.75 53.47
C GLY A 46 -12.35 -7.34 52.91
N THR A 47 -12.61 -7.29 51.59
CA THR A 47 -13.88 -7.77 51.02
C THR A 47 -13.75 -8.96 50.07
N GLY A 48 -12.55 -9.24 49.55
CA GLY A 48 -12.34 -10.28 48.53
C GLY A 48 -12.97 -9.96 47.17
N LEU A 49 -13.65 -8.82 47.02
CA LEU A 49 -14.33 -8.40 45.80
C LEU A 49 -13.41 -7.53 44.91
N PRO A 50 -13.54 -7.65 43.58
CA PRO A 50 -12.83 -6.77 42.65
C PRO A 50 -13.29 -5.31 42.82
N SER A 51 -12.36 -4.37 42.72
CA SER A 51 -12.64 -2.92 42.84
C SER A 51 -13.46 -2.34 41.68
N ASN A 52 -13.71 -3.11 40.61
CA ASN A 52 -14.48 -2.67 39.46
C ASN A 52 -15.53 -3.73 39.05
N PRO A 53 -16.85 -3.43 39.14
CA PRO A 53 -17.92 -4.35 38.74
C PRO A 53 -17.82 -4.84 37.29
N SER A 54 -17.19 -4.07 36.40
CA SER A 54 -17.01 -4.43 34.99
C SER A 54 -16.05 -5.60 34.78
N SER A 55 -15.20 -5.95 35.77
CA SER A 55 -14.25 -7.06 35.64
C SER A 55 -14.90 -8.43 35.72
N THR A 56 -15.92 -8.60 36.55
CA THR A 56 -16.67 -9.86 36.69
C THR A 56 -17.51 -10.12 35.44
N GLU A 57 -18.15 -9.08 34.90
CA GLU A 57 -18.92 -9.18 33.65
C GLU A 57 -18.02 -9.58 32.47
N ASN A 58 -16.84 -8.96 32.33
CA ASN A 58 -15.88 -9.26 31.28
C ASN A 58 -15.33 -10.70 31.36
N GLN A 59 -15.04 -11.19 32.57
CA GLN A 59 -14.61 -12.59 32.78
C GLN A 59 -15.72 -13.59 32.50
N THR A 60 -16.97 -13.23 32.80
CA THR A 60 -18.16 -14.04 32.48
C THR A 60 -18.32 -14.13 30.96
N LYS A 61 -18.26 -12.99 30.24
CA LYS A 61 -18.30 -12.96 28.77
C LYS A 61 -17.21 -13.84 28.14
N ALA A 62 -15.96 -13.69 28.58
CA ALA A 62 -14.85 -14.52 28.11
C ALA A 62 -15.13 -16.02 28.30
N THR A 63 -15.60 -16.41 29.49
CA THR A 63 -15.98 -17.79 29.79
C THR A 63 -17.12 -18.30 28.91
N LEU A 64 -18.14 -17.47 28.66
CA LEU A 64 -19.24 -17.83 27.79
C LEU A 64 -18.79 -18.07 26.34
N TYR A 65 -17.83 -17.30 25.82
CA TYR A 65 -17.26 -17.57 24.48
C TYR A 65 -16.48 -18.89 24.43
N VAL A 66 -15.67 -19.19 25.46
CA VAL A 66 -14.97 -20.48 25.56
C VAL A 66 -15.97 -21.64 25.62
N ILE A 67 -16.99 -21.54 26.46
CA ILE A 67 -18.04 -22.56 26.58
C ILE A 67 -18.81 -22.70 25.26
N ARG A 68 -19.15 -21.59 24.60
CA ARG A 68 -19.86 -21.58 23.31
C ARG A 68 -19.10 -22.41 22.28
N ASP A 69 -17.81 -22.17 22.10
CA ASP A 69 -17.02 -22.85 21.06
C ASP A 69 -16.80 -24.34 21.38
N ILE A 70 -16.68 -24.69 22.67
CA ILE A 70 -16.65 -26.10 23.13
C ILE A 70 -17.99 -26.78 22.85
N VAL A 71 -19.12 -26.14 23.18
CA VAL A 71 -20.47 -26.69 22.96
C VAL A 71 -20.75 -26.84 21.46
N LEU A 72 -20.40 -25.85 20.64
CA LEU A 72 -20.53 -25.94 19.18
C LEU A 72 -19.69 -27.09 18.62
N THR A 73 -18.44 -27.23 19.08
CA THR A 73 -17.57 -28.36 18.71
C THR A 73 -18.20 -29.70 19.08
N ALA A 74 -18.68 -29.86 20.30
CA ALA A 74 -19.30 -31.10 20.75
C ALA A 74 -20.60 -31.41 19.98
N ALA A 75 -21.42 -30.40 19.70
CA ALA A 75 -22.64 -30.53 18.92
C ALA A 75 -22.34 -30.97 17.47
N LEU A 76 -21.31 -30.40 16.85
CA LEU A 76 -20.86 -30.78 15.50
C LEU A 76 -20.27 -32.18 15.45
N TYR A 77 -19.49 -32.60 16.46
CA TYR A 77 -19.06 -33.99 16.59
C TYR A 77 -20.25 -34.95 16.71
N LYS A 78 -21.25 -34.62 17.55
CA LYS A 78 -22.47 -35.42 17.70
C LYS A 78 -23.26 -35.50 16.40
N PHE A 79 -23.36 -34.39 15.67
CA PHE A 79 -23.96 -34.34 14.34
C PHE A 79 -23.22 -35.28 13.38
N ALA A 80 -21.89 -35.16 13.27
CA ALA A 80 -21.06 -35.99 12.41
C ALA A 80 -21.19 -37.48 12.73
N TYR A 81 -21.21 -37.83 14.01
CA TYR A 81 -21.36 -39.21 14.47
C TYR A 81 -22.72 -39.81 14.08
N SER A 82 -23.74 -38.97 13.93
CA SER A 82 -25.09 -39.37 13.54
C SER A 82 -25.28 -39.55 12.04
N ILE A 83 -24.38 -39.00 11.19
CA ILE A 83 -24.50 -39.05 9.72
C ILE A 83 -24.56 -40.49 9.20
N THR A 84 -23.66 -41.36 9.67
CA THR A 84 -23.60 -42.75 9.17
C THR A 84 -24.83 -43.56 9.61
N PRO A 85 -25.25 -43.55 10.89
CA PRO A 85 -26.51 -44.16 11.32
C PRO A 85 -27.73 -43.66 10.53
N TRP A 86 -27.85 -42.35 10.30
CA TRP A 86 -28.97 -41.80 9.52
C TRP A 86 -28.96 -42.30 8.07
N ALA A 87 -27.79 -42.33 7.41
CA ALA A 87 -27.69 -42.83 6.05
C ALA A 87 -27.97 -44.34 5.95
N GLN A 88 -27.65 -45.12 6.98
CA GLN A 88 -27.96 -46.55 7.05
C GLN A 88 -29.47 -46.81 7.24
N GLY A 89 -30.15 -45.98 8.03
CA GLY A 89 -31.60 -46.06 8.24
C GLY A 89 -32.44 -45.30 7.21
N ASP A 90 -31.94 -45.10 5.99
CA ASP A 90 -32.63 -44.37 4.90
C ASP A 90 -33.14 -42.98 5.30
N PHE A 91 -32.40 -42.33 6.20
CA PHE A 91 -32.78 -41.07 6.85
C PHE A 91 -34.17 -41.13 7.47
N GLY A 92 -34.54 -42.25 8.11
CA GLY A 92 -35.88 -42.49 8.67
C GLY A 92 -36.91 -42.90 7.62
N GLY A 93 -36.47 -43.44 6.48
CA GLY A 93 -37.33 -43.86 5.36
C GLY A 93 -37.68 -42.74 4.37
N TYR A 94 -37.25 -41.49 4.64
CA TYR A 94 -37.56 -40.34 3.78
C TYR A 94 -36.70 -40.26 2.52
N VAL A 95 -35.52 -40.90 2.49
CA VAL A 95 -34.61 -40.86 1.34
C VAL A 95 -34.13 -42.28 1.01
N THR A 96 -34.81 -42.90 0.04
CA THR A 96 -34.58 -44.29 -0.36
C THR A 96 -33.74 -44.43 -1.64
N GLY A 97 -33.64 -43.37 -2.46
CA GLY A 97 -32.81 -43.37 -3.67
C GLY A 97 -31.31 -43.40 -3.37
N GLY A 98 -30.58 -44.34 -3.98
CA GLY A 98 -29.15 -44.56 -3.69
C GLY A 98 -28.25 -43.35 -3.94
N TRP A 99 -28.46 -42.61 -5.04
CA TRP A 99 -27.70 -41.40 -5.34
C TRP A 99 -28.09 -40.22 -4.43
N GLN A 100 -29.38 -40.09 -4.07
CA GLN A 100 -29.88 -39.05 -3.16
C GLN A 100 -29.30 -39.24 -1.75
N LYS A 101 -29.26 -40.49 -1.27
CA LYS A 101 -28.63 -40.85 0.01
C LYS A 101 -27.15 -40.48 0.02
N THR A 102 -26.44 -40.78 -1.07
CA THR A 102 -25.01 -40.49 -1.22
C THR A 102 -24.76 -38.98 -1.22
N LEU A 103 -25.56 -38.23 -1.98
CA LEU A 103 -25.48 -36.77 -2.05
C LEU A 103 -25.76 -36.14 -0.67
N LEU A 104 -26.86 -36.52 -0.01
CA LEU A 104 -27.22 -35.98 1.30
C LEU A 104 -26.15 -36.29 2.36
N LYS A 105 -25.68 -37.55 2.40
CA LYS A 105 -24.57 -37.95 3.29
C LYS A 105 -23.33 -37.11 3.02
N GLY A 106 -22.95 -36.92 1.75
CA GLY A 106 -21.81 -36.10 1.36
C GLY A 106 -21.96 -34.63 1.78
N SER A 107 -23.14 -34.03 1.55
CA SER A 107 -23.45 -32.66 1.95
C SER A 107 -23.41 -32.47 3.47
N MET A 108 -23.87 -33.44 4.26
CA MET A 108 -23.77 -33.38 5.73
C MET A 108 -22.31 -33.46 6.21
N TRP A 109 -21.48 -34.30 5.58
CA TRP A 109 -20.04 -34.31 5.87
C TRP A 109 -19.36 -33.00 5.50
N ALA A 110 -19.68 -32.43 4.33
CA ALA A 110 -19.16 -31.13 3.90
C ALA A 110 -19.57 -30.01 4.86
N PHE A 111 -20.83 -30.00 5.33
CA PHE A 111 -21.31 -29.10 6.36
C PHE A 111 -20.50 -29.23 7.65
N TYR A 112 -20.32 -30.46 8.14
CA TYR A 112 -19.51 -30.70 9.34
C TYR A 112 -18.08 -30.20 9.17
N TYR A 113 -17.40 -30.53 8.08
CA TYR A 113 -16.01 -30.12 7.85
C TYR A 113 -15.84 -28.61 7.81
N TRP A 114 -16.74 -27.92 7.11
CA TRP A 114 -16.74 -26.46 7.02
C TRP A 114 -16.93 -25.81 8.38
N PHE A 115 -18.03 -26.12 9.08
CA PHE A 115 -18.37 -25.46 10.34
C PHE A 115 -17.45 -25.87 11.49
N GLN A 116 -17.00 -27.13 11.54
CA GLN A 116 -16.03 -27.57 12.55
C GLN A 116 -14.67 -26.87 12.34
N GLY A 117 -14.28 -26.64 11.09
CA GLY A 117 -13.11 -25.84 10.75
C GLY A 117 -13.25 -24.38 11.20
N LEU A 118 -14.40 -23.75 10.98
CA LEU A 118 -14.68 -22.38 11.44
C LEU A 118 -14.62 -22.26 12.96
N VAL A 119 -15.28 -23.16 13.69
CA VAL A 119 -15.26 -23.19 15.16
C VAL A 119 -13.85 -23.45 15.67
N GLY A 120 -13.09 -24.35 15.05
CA GLY A 120 -11.70 -24.61 15.44
C GLY A 120 -10.78 -23.40 15.23
N ALA A 121 -10.97 -22.62 14.17
CA ALA A 121 -10.27 -21.35 14.02
C ALA A 121 -10.71 -20.30 15.06
N GLY A 122 -11.96 -20.33 15.51
CA GLY A 122 -12.42 -19.55 16.67
C GLY A 122 -11.72 -19.94 17.97
N ILE A 123 -11.56 -21.24 18.21
CA ILE A 123 -10.80 -21.77 19.36
C ILE A 123 -9.34 -21.28 19.31
N PHE A 124 -8.74 -21.21 18.12
CA PHE A 124 -7.42 -20.61 17.95
C PHE A 124 -7.41 -19.14 18.39
N CYS A 125 -8.37 -18.33 17.96
CA CYS A 125 -8.50 -16.92 18.35
C CYS A 125 -8.66 -16.73 19.87
N LEU A 126 -9.44 -17.60 20.54
CA LEU A 126 -9.54 -17.57 22.01
C LEU A 126 -8.20 -17.89 22.70
N GLY A 127 -7.47 -18.88 22.19
CA GLY A 127 -6.12 -19.18 22.68
C GLY A 127 -5.10 -18.06 22.36
N HIS A 128 -5.27 -17.36 21.23
CA HIS A 128 -4.50 -16.17 20.87
C HIS A 128 -4.69 -15.04 21.90
N ASP A 129 -5.94 -14.71 22.23
CA ASP A 129 -6.29 -13.67 23.21
C ASP A 129 -5.83 -14.05 24.63
N ALA A 130 -5.94 -15.33 24.98
CA ALA A 130 -5.35 -15.85 26.21
C ALA A 130 -3.82 -15.65 26.22
N GLY A 131 -3.16 -15.88 25.09
CA GLY A 131 -1.73 -15.58 24.89
C GLY A 131 -1.37 -14.14 25.22
N HIS A 132 -2.19 -13.18 24.77
CA HIS A 132 -2.05 -11.75 25.05
C HIS A 132 -2.45 -11.32 26.46
N THR A 133 -2.96 -12.25 27.27
CA THR A 133 -3.51 -11.98 28.62
C THR A 133 -4.72 -11.02 28.61
N SER A 134 -5.45 -10.98 27.49
CA SER A 134 -6.64 -10.13 27.31
C SER A 134 -7.92 -10.83 27.75
N LEU A 135 -7.99 -12.17 27.65
CA LEU A 135 -9.21 -12.93 27.86
C LEU A 135 -9.67 -12.95 29.33
N TYR A 136 -8.75 -13.17 30.27
CA TYR A 136 -9.02 -13.18 31.72
C TYR A 136 -8.14 -12.20 32.48
N GLU A 137 -8.54 -11.80 33.69
CA GLU A 137 -7.67 -10.98 34.55
C GLU A 137 -6.41 -11.70 35.00
N ASN A 138 -6.57 -12.96 35.41
CA ASN A 138 -5.49 -13.78 35.92
C ASN A 138 -4.68 -14.44 34.79
N ASN A 139 -3.38 -14.15 34.73
CA ASN A 139 -2.48 -14.69 33.72
C ASN A 139 -2.32 -16.22 33.78
N LYS A 140 -2.49 -16.84 34.97
CA LYS A 140 -2.46 -18.29 35.09
C LYS A 140 -3.66 -18.92 34.38
N ILE A 141 -4.86 -18.35 34.58
CA ILE A 141 -6.08 -18.82 33.89
C ILE A 141 -5.92 -18.68 32.37
N ASN A 142 -5.45 -17.52 31.90
CA ASN A 142 -5.15 -17.32 30.49
C ASN A 142 -4.20 -18.41 29.95
N ASN A 143 -3.07 -18.64 30.62
CA ASN A 143 -2.12 -19.65 30.15
C ASN A 143 -2.69 -21.07 30.20
N THR A 144 -3.48 -21.42 31.20
CA THR A 144 -4.14 -22.73 31.28
C THR A 144 -5.15 -22.92 30.16
N VAL A 145 -6.05 -21.95 29.95
CA VAL A 145 -7.07 -22.01 28.90
C VAL A 145 -6.40 -22.02 27.52
N GLY A 146 -5.48 -21.09 27.25
CA GLY A 146 -4.76 -21.03 25.99
C GLY A 146 -3.97 -22.31 25.70
N PHE A 147 -3.28 -22.87 26.70
CA PHE A 147 -2.57 -24.15 26.56
C PHE A 147 -3.50 -25.30 26.18
N ILE A 148 -4.66 -25.43 26.83
CA ILE A 148 -5.63 -26.49 26.54
C ILE A 148 -6.20 -26.32 25.13
N LEU A 149 -6.68 -25.11 24.80
CA LEU A 149 -7.32 -24.81 23.52
C LEU A 149 -6.36 -24.99 22.33
N HIS A 150 -5.12 -24.51 22.44
CA HIS A 150 -4.12 -24.69 21.39
C HIS A 150 -3.59 -26.12 21.31
N SER A 151 -3.41 -26.82 22.44
CA SER A 151 -3.03 -28.24 22.40
C SER A 151 -4.10 -29.10 21.71
N TYR A 152 -5.38 -28.81 21.93
CA TYR A 152 -6.49 -29.45 21.22
C TYR A 152 -6.39 -29.28 19.70
N LEU A 153 -5.80 -28.19 19.22
CA LEU A 153 -5.56 -27.92 17.80
C LEU A 153 -4.15 -28.31 17.33
N LEU A 154 -3.38 -29.06 18.12
CA LEU A 154 -1.97 -29.38 17.83
C LEU A 154 -1.09 -28.14 17.59
N ILE A 155 -1.40 -27.04 18.27
CA ILE A 155 -0.64 -25.78 18.22
C ILE A 155 0.24 -25.68 19.47
N PRO A 156 1.56 -25.44 19.33
CA PRO A 156 2.46 -25.34 20.48
C PRO A 156 2.30 -23.99 21.20
N TYR A 157 1.33 -23.90 22.11
CA TYR A 157 0.85 -22.66 22.74
C TYR A 157 1.95 -21.67 23.16
N TYR A 158 2.89 -22.07 24.04
CA TYR A 158 3.88 -21.13 24.58
C TYR A 158 4.94 -20.75 23.55
N SER A 159 5.23 -21.67 22.63
CA SER A 159 6.15 -21.43 21.52
C SER A 159 5.60 -20.37 20.58
N TRP A 160 4.40 -20.62 20.04
CA TRP A 160 3.72 -19.68 19.17
C TRP A 160 3.40 -18.36 19.89
N ARG A 161 2.96 -18.39 21.15
CA ARG A 161 2.74 -17.17 21.95
C ARG A 161 4.01 -16.31 22.04
N SER A 162 5.17 -16.93 22.18
CA SER A 162 6.44 -16.21 22.32
C SER A 162 6.84 -15.51 21.01
N THR A 163 6.76 -16.20 19.87
CA THR A 163 7.05 -15.61 18.56
C THR A 163 5.97 -14.62 18.13
N HIS A 164 4.70 -14.89 18.42
CA HIS A 164 3.59 -13.97 18.16
C HIS A 164 3.71 -12.66 18.96
N HIS A 165 4.15 -12.72 20.22
CA HIS A 165 4.47 -11.50 20.98
C HIS A 165 5.65 -10.71 20.40
N ALA A 166 6.63 -11.39 19.79
CA ALA A 166 7.74 -10.72 19.11
C ALA A 166 7.28 -10.07 17.80
N HIS A 167 6.42 -10.75 17.02
CA HIS A 167 5.72 -10.19 15.87
C HIS A 167 5.01 -8.86 16.22
N HIS A 168 4.16 -8.84 17.25
CA HIS A 168 3.46 -7.60 17.62
C HIS A 168 4.37 -6.45 18.06
N LYS A 169 5.58 -6.74 18.54
CA LYS A 169 6.57 -5.71 18.90
C LYS A 169 7.30 -5.14 17.70
N ALA A 170 7.30 -5.84 16.58
CA ALA A 170 8.17 -5.58 15.44
C ALA A 170 7.44 -5.66 14.09
N THR A 171 6.11 -5.70 14.07
CA THR A 171 5.36 -5.97 12.85
C THR A 171 5.74 -4.98 11.72
N ALA A 172 5.82 -5.48 10.49
CA ALA A 172 6.30 -4.77 9.29
C ALA A 172 7.77 -4.29 9.35
N SER A 173 8.58 -4.70 10.34
CA SER A 173 10.03 -4.52 10.34
C SER A 173 10.70 -5.63 9.54
N MET A 174 11.51 -5.27 8.55
CA MET A 174 12.25 -6.26 7.76
C MET A 174 13.30 -7.05 8.55
N GLU A 175 13.78 -6.49 9.66
CA GLU A 175 14.86 -7.07 10.46
C GLU A 175 14.35 -7.87 11.67
N ARG A 176 13.16 -7.55 12.18
CA ARG A 176 12.70 -8.02 13.50
C ARG A 176 11.31 -8.65 13.50
N ASP A 177 10.53 -8.53 12.43
CA ASP A 177 9.24 -9.21 12.35
C ASP A 177 9.43 -10.73 12.26
N GLU A 178 8.54 -11.49 12.88
CA GLU A 178 8.62 -12.94 13.11
C GLU A 178 7.76 -13.76 12.14
N ASN A 179 6.93 -13.09 11.35
CA ASN A 179 6.00 -13.76 10.45
C ASN A 179 5.67 -12.88 9.25
N TYR A 180 5.43 -13.52 8.10
CA TYR A 180 5.14 -12.87 6.81
C TYR A 180 6.20 -11.86 6.35
N VAL A 181 7.47 -12.04 6.75
CA VAL A 181 8.56 -11.21 6.23
C VAL A 181 8.71 -11.46 4.72
N PRO A 182 8.57 -10.42 3.87
CA PRO A 182 8.68 -10.59 2.43
C PRO A 182 10.07 -11.10 2.02
N TYR A 183 10.10 -11.95 1.00
CA TYR A 183 11.34 -12.26 0.31
C TYR A 183 11.86 -11.03 -0.44
N THR A 184 13.17 -10.84 -0.39
CA THR A 184 13.84 -9.78 -1.12
C THR A 184 14.09 -10.19 -2.57
N ARG A 185 14.42 -9.23 -3.44
CA ARG A 185 14.88 -9.50 -4.80
C ARG A 185 16.03 -10.51 -4.83
N SER A 186 17.04 -10.31 -3.99
CA SER A 186 18.18 -11.23 -3.88
C SER A 186 17.78 -12.65 -3.48
N SER A 187 16.70 -12.83 -2.71
CA SER A 187 16.17 -14.16 -2.35
C SER A 187 15.73 -14.97 -3.59
N TYR A 188 15.25 -14.27 -4.63
CA TYR A 188 14.87 -14.87 -5.91
C TYR A 188 16.02 -14.89 -6.94
N LYS A 189 17.22 -14.41 -6.57
CA LYS A 189 18.37 -14.27 -7.48
C LYS A 189 18.07 -13.41 -8.72
N LEU A 190 17.10 -12.51 -8.59
CA LEU A 190 16.79 -11.52 -9.62
C LEU A 190 17.96 -10.53 -9.80
N PRO A 191 18.25 -10.10 -11.03
CA PRO A 191 19.26 -9.06 -11.27
C PRO A 191 18.82 -7.70 -10.69
N ASP A 192 19.78 -6.78 -10.53
CA ASP A 192 19.53 -5.42 -10.02
C ASP A 192 18.37 -4.76 -10.79
N GLU A 193 17.51 -4.03 -10.08
CA GLU A 193 16.32 -3.40 -10.64
C GLU A 193 16.59 -2.60 -11.92
N LYS A 194 17.76 -1.95 -12.01
CA LYS A 194 18.12 -1.07 -13.14
C LYS A 194 18.37 -1.85 -14.43
N ILE A 195 18.70 -3.14 -14.33
CA ILE A 195 19.02 -4.00 -15.47
C ILE A 195 18.02 -5.15 -15.65
N ALA A 196 17.21 -5.45 -14.64
CA ALA A 196 16.18 -6.47 -14.70
C ALA A 196 15.22 -6.21 -15.88
N THR A 197 15.00 -7.25 -16.66
CA THR A 197 14.12 -7.27 -17.81
C THR A 197 12.83 -8.00 -17.49
N LYS A 198 11.83 -7.88 -18.36
CA LYS A 198 10.60 -8.65 -18.22
C LYS A 198 10.86 -10.16 -18.19
N ALA A 199 11.82 -10.64 -18.98
CA ALA A 199 12.16 -12.05 -19.06
C ALA A 199 12.68 -12.60 -17.72
N ASP A 200 13.45 -11.83 -16.96
CA ASP A 200 13.93 -12.25 -15.63
C ASP A 200 12.78 -12.45 -14.64
N TYR A 201 11.74 -11.61 -14.74
CA TYR A 201 10.54 -11.75 -13.92
C TYR A 201 9.64 -12.88 -14.41
N ASP A 202 9.46 -13.02 -15.73
CA ASP A 202 8.66 -14.09 -16.32
C ASP A 202 9.31 -15.46 -15.98
N GLU A 203 10.64 -15.61 -16.02
CA GLU A 203 11.31 -16.86 -15.67
C GLU A 203 11.00 -17.33 -14.23
N ILE A 204 10.83 -16.40 -13.30
CA ILE A 204 10.63 -16.71 -11.87
C ILE A 204 9.14 -16.69 -11.49
N PHE A 205 8.35 -15.80 -12.08
CA PHE A 205 6.97 -15.50 -11.68
C PHE A 205 5.94 -15.66 -12.81
N GLU A 206 6.31 -16.14 -14.00
CA GLU A 206 5.34 -16.53 -15.03
C GLU A 206 4.56 -17.74 -14.53
N GLU A 207 3.45 -17.43 -13.87
CA GLU A 207 2.55 -18.41 -13.30
C GLU A 207 1.22 -18.37 -14.04
N THR A 208 0.85 -19.53 -14.56
CA THR A 208 -0.53 -19.79 -14.97
C THR A 208 -1.45 -19.67 -13.75
N PRO A 209 -2.72 -19.25 -13.90
CA PRO A 209 -3.66 -19.16 -12.78
C PRO A 209 -3.75 -20.47 -11.97
N ILE A 210 -3.61 -21.62 -12.63
CA ILE A 210 -3.62 -22.93 -11.95
C ILE A 210 -2.40 -23.14 -11.04
N TYR A 211 -1.22 -22.63 -11.40
CA TYR A 211 -0.05 -22.71 -10.54
C TYR A 211 -0.14 -21.76 -9.34
N THR A 212 -0.68 -20.55 -9.52
CA THR A 212 -1.00 -19.66 -8.39
C THR A 212 -2.00 -20.33 -7.44
N LEU A 213 -3.05 -20.97 -7.95
CA LEU A 213 -4.00 -21.73 -7.13
C LEU A 213 -3.33 -22.92 -6.41
N TYR A 214 -2.36 -23.58 -7.04
CA TYR A 214 -1.55 -24.62 -6.40
C TYR A 214 -0.70 -24.07 -5.25
N ARG A 215 0.02 -22.95 -5.44
CA ARG A 215 0.76 -22.28 -4.36
C ARG A 215 -0.15 -21.87 -3.20
N MET A 216 -1.32 -21.32 -3.53
CA MET A 216 -2.36 -21.01 -2.54
C MET A 216 -2.76 -22.27 -1.77
N PHE A 217 -3.09 -23.37 -2.46
CA PHE A 217 -3.44 -24.64 -1.83
C PHE A 217 -2.34 -25.14 -0.87
N ILE A 218 -1.07 -25.09 -1.29
CA ILE A 218 0.05 -25.51 -0.44
C ILE A 218 0.16 -24.64 0.81
N MET A 219 0.13 -23.32 0.66
CA MET A 219 0.22 -22.42 1.81
C MET A 219 -0.99 -22.55 2.74
N GLN A 220 -2.19 -22.62 2.20
CA GLN A 220 -3.42 -22.72 2.99
C GLN A 220 -3.54 -24.08 3.70
N GLY A 221 -3.14 -25.18 3.05
CA GLY A 221 -3.21 -26.52 3.63
C GLY A 221 -2.05 -26.85 4.59
N PHE A 222 -0.83 -26.38 4.29
CA PHE A 222 0.39 -26.84 4.96
C PHE A 222 1.28 -25.71 5.49
N GLY A 223 1.01 -24.44 5.14
CA GLY A 223 1.86 -23.30 5.49
C GLY A 223 2.08 -23.15 6.99
N TRP A 224 1.06 -23.43 7.80
CA TRP A 224 1.16 -23.44 9.27
C TRP A 224 2.25 -24.39 9.79
N TRP A 225 2.24 -25.64 9.34
CA TRP A 225 3.23 -26.63 9.77
C TRP A 225 4.62 -26.35 9.21
N VAL A 226 4.70 -25.83 7.97
CA VAL A 226 5.96 -25.41 7.37
C VAL A 226 6.57 -24.24 8.16
N TYR A 227 5.77 -23.24 8.55
CA TYR A 227 6.19 -22.15 9.42
C TYR A 227 6.70 -22.68 10.77
N LEU A 228 5.93 -23.51 11.47
CA LEU A 228 6.35 -24.03 12.77
C LEU A 228 7.64 -24.86 12.69
N ALA A 229 7.76 -25.71 11.66
CA ALA A 229 8.88 -26.63 11.51
C ALA A 229 10.17 -26.00 10.95
N ARG A 230 10.07 -24.90 10.18
CA ARG A 230 11.21 -24.32 9.44
C ARG A 230 11.36 -22.81 9.58
N ASN A 231 10.49 -22.15 10.34
CA ASN A 231 10.42 -20.69 10.44
C ASN A 231 10.31 -19.98 9.08
N THR A 232 9.62 -20.60 8.12
CA THR A 232 9.47 -20.08 6.75
C THR A 232 8.70 -18.75 6.77
N MET A 233 9.23 -17.73 6.09
CA MET A 233 8.76 -16.33 6.16
C MET A 233 8.85 -15.69 7.57
N GLY A 234 9.63 -16.27 8.48
CA GLY A 234 10.02 -15.63 9.74
C GLY A 234 11.24 -14.71 9.57
N SER A 235 11.72 -14.14 10.67
CA SER A 235 12.83 -13.17 10.61
C SER A 235 14.10 -13.77 9.97
N PRO A 236 14.75 -13.05 9.04
CA PRO A 236 16.02 -13.47 8.44
C PRO A 236 17.19 -13.40 9.44
N MET A 237 16.98 -12.84 10.64
CA MET A 237 18.02 -12.82 11.69
C MET A 237 18.35 -14.21 12.24
N TYR A 238 17.48 -15.19 12.01
CA TYR A 238 17.64 -16.54 12.53
C TYR A 238 18.34 -17.47 11.53
N PRO A 239 19.27 -18.33 11.98
CA PRO A 239 19.95 -19.27 11.11
C PRO A 239 19.02 -20.38 10.60
N PRO A 240 19.38 -21.06 9.49
CA PRO A 240 18.66 -22.24 9.00
C PRO A 240 18.51 -23.33 10.08
N GLY A 241 17.37 -24.03 10.09
CA GLY A 241 17.03 -25.05 11.09
C GLY A 241 16.28 -24.53 12.32
N THR A 242 16.08 -23.21 12.41
CA THR A 242 15.23 -22.57 13.41
C THR A 242 13.79 -23.08 13.31
N ASN A 243 13.21 -23.45 14.45
CA ASN A 243 11.85 -24.00 14.50
C ASN A 243 11.19 -23.78 15.88
N HIS A 244 9.89 -23.98 15.93
CA HIS A 244 9.04 -23.72 17.09
C HIS A 244 9.02 -24.87 18.11
N PHE A 245 9.59 -26.02 17.79
CA PHE A 245 9.54 -27.21 18.64
C PHE A 245 10.80 -27.40 19.49
N ASN A 246 11.95 -26.87 19.06
CA ASN A 246 13.19 -26.97 19.80
C ASN A 246 13.24 -25.90 20.94
N PRO A 247 13.29 -26.28 22.23
CA PRO A 247 13.44 -25.32 23.33
C PRO A 247 14.71 -24.47 23.22
N TYR A 248 15.75 -24.97 22.57
CA TYR A 248 17.01 -24.25 22.34
C TYR A 248 17.02 -23.45 21.04
N SER A 249 15.88 -23.36 20.34
CA SER A 249 15.74 -22.57 19.13
C SER A 249 16.12 -21.10 19.39
N PRO A 250 16.77 -20.41 18.44
CA PRO A 250 17.07 -18.98 18.52
C PRO A 250 15.85 -18.08 18.76
N LEU A 251 14.64 -18.59 18.49
CA LEU A 251 13.37 -17.91 18.74
C LEU A 251 13.11 -17.64 20.23
N PHE A 252 13.75 -18.40 21.13
CA PHE A 252 13.39 -18.43 22.55
C PHE A 252 14.54 -18.06 23.47
N LYS A 253 14.21 -17.28 24.51
CA LYS A 253 15.12 -16.96 25.61
C LYS A 253 15.30 -18.17 26.52
N LYS A 254 16.40 -18.18 27.30
CA LYS A 254 16.73 -19.27 28.23
C LYS A 254 15.60 -19.55 29.23
N GLU A 255 14.91 -18.51 29.67
CA GLU A 255 13.82 -18.61 30.66
C GLU A 255 12.54 -19.19 30.07
N GLN A 256 12.38 -19.19 28.73
CA GLN A 256 11.20 -19.70 28.04
C GLN A 256 11.28 -21.21 27.75
N ARG A 257 12.47 -21.83 27.82
CA ARG A 257 12.73 -23.21 27.40
C ARG A 257 11.76 -24.24 27.99
N PHE A 258 11.49 -24.15 29.29
CA PHE A 258 10.54 -25.05 29.95
C PHE A 258 9.12 -24.91 29.39
N SER A 259 8.70 -23.68 29.04
CA SER A 259 7.39 -23.44 28.43
C SER A 259 7.29 -24.04 27.02
N ILE A 260 8.40 -24.04 26.27
CA ILE A 260 8.48 -24.71 24.95
C ILE A 260 8.34 -26.22 25.12
N PHE A 261 9.04 -26.80 26.10
CA PHE A 261 8.87 -28.21 26.45
C PHE A 261 7.41 -28.53 26.81
N MET A 262 6.75 -27.70 27.63
CA MET A 262 5.34 -27.88 27.96
C MET A 262 4.44 -27.85 26.72
N SER A 263 4.74 -26.99 25.75
CA SER A 263 4.00 -26.95 24.47
C SER A 263 4.13 -28.27 23.71
N ASN A 264 5.33 -28.84 23.65
CA ASN A 264 5.57 -30.14 23.03
C ASN A 264 4.84 -31.27 23.75
N LEU A 265 4.77 -31.20 25.09
CA LEU A 265 4.00 -32.16 25.88
C LEU A 265 2.50 -32.05 25.56
N GLY A 266 1.97 -30.83 25.39
CA GLY A 266 0.58 -30.58 25.02
C GLY A 266 0.20 -31.20 23.67
N ILE A 267 0.99 -30.91 22.62
CA ILE A 267 0.76 -31.51 21.29
C ILE A 267 0.93 -33.03 21.30
N GLY A 268 1.93 -33.56 22.04
CA GLY A 268 2.16 -34.99 22.17
C GLY A 268 1.02 -35.71 22.88
N SER A 269 0.45 -35.08 23.91
CA SER A 269 -0.72 -35.59 24.63
C SER A 269 -1.95 -35.64 23.73
N MET A 270 -2.21 -34.57 22.96
CA MET A 270 -3.33 -34.56 22.03
C MET A 270 -3.15 -35.58 20.89
N ALA A 271 -1.94 -35.70 20.34
CA ALA A 271 -1.63 -36.72 19.35
C ALA A 271 -1.85 -38.15 19.88
N PHE A 272 -1.48 -38.41 21.15
CA PHE A 272 -1.74 -39.68 21.81
C PHE A 272 -3.24 -39.95 22.00
N ILE A 273 -4.03 -38.93 22.38
CA ILE A 273 -5.49 -39.05 22.46
C ILE A 273 -6.07 -39.42 21.09
N LEU A 274 -5.68 -38.72 20.02
CA LEU A 274 -6.14 -39.00 18.67
C LEU A 274 -5.75 -40.40 18.19
N TYR A 275 -4.55 -40.87 18.54
CA TYR A 275 -4.12 -42.24 18.30
C TYR A 275 -5.06 -43.26 18.99
N LYS A 276 -5.43 -43.01 20.25
CA LYS A 276 -6.34 -43.88 21.00
C LYS A 276 -7.78 -43.86 20.49
N LEU A 277 -8.25 -42.74 19.94
CA LEU A 277 -9.58 -42.64 19.31
C LEU A 277 -9.67 -43.38 17.97
N GLY A 278 -8.53 -43.80 17.40
CA GLY A 278 -8.47 -44.66 16.23
C GLY A 278 -8.48 -43.91 14.89
N ARG A 279 -8.11 -44.65 13.83
CA ARG A 279 -7.89 -44.09 12.49
C ARG A 279 -9.12 -43.41 11.91
N GLU A 280 -10.30 -44.01 12.07
CA GLU A 280 -11.53 -43.44 11.52
C GLU A 280 -11.85 -42.08 12.16
N PHE A 281 -11.79 -41.99 13.49
CA PHE A 281 -11.98 -40.73 14.21
C PHE A 281 -10.96 -39.70 13.73
N PHE A 282 -9.68 -40.07 13.73
CA PHE A 282 -8.61 -39.18 13.31
C PHE A 282 -8.83 -38.63 11.89
N PHE A 283 -9.03 -39.47 10.88
CA PHE A 283 -9.12 -39.00 9.50
C PHE A 283 -10.41 -38.24 9.21
N LYS A 284 -11.58 -38.78 9.59
CA LYS A 284 -12.86 -38.18 9.22
C LYS A 284 -13.24 -37.04 10.15
N TYR A 285 -13.07 -37.21 11.45
CA TYR A 285 -13.64 -36.29 12.43
C TYR A 285 -12.65 -35.20 12.84
N TYR A 286 -11.36 -35.49 12.85
CA TYR A 286 -10.35 -34.53 13.31
C TYR A 286 -9.54 -33.91 12.16
N LEU A 287 -8.90 -34.71 11.31
CA LEU A 287 -7.91 -34.25 10.33
C LEU A 287 -8.54 -33.36 9.26
N ILE A 288 -9.67 -33.74 8.65
CA ILE A 288 -10.29 -32.92 7.61
C ILE A 288 -10.73 -31.54 8.16
N PRO A 289 -11.49 -31.45 9.28
CA PRO A 289 -11.74 -30.15 9.91
C PRO A 289 -10.47 -29.41 10.31
N TYR A 290 -9.45 -30.11 10.80
CA TYR A 290 -8.17 -29.51 11.16
C TYR A 290 -7.46 -28.85 9.98
N LEU A 291 -7.55 -29.43 8.77
CA LEU A 291 -7.05 -28.76 7.55
C LEU A 291 -7.82 -27.46 7.27
N PHE A 292 -9.12 -27.41 7.51
CA PHE A 292 -9.88 -26.16 7.45
C PHE A 292 -9.46 -25.16 8.54
N VAL A 293 -9.16 -25.61 9.76
CA VAL A 293 -8.61 -24.75 10.82
C VAL A 293 -7.30 -24.09 10.34
N ASN A 294 -6.38 -24.89 9.79
CA ASN A 294 -5.12 -24.37 9.23
C ASN A 294 -5.38 -23.37 8.10
N HIS A 295 -6.29 -23.71 7.17
CA HIS A 295 -6.68 -22.81 6.09
C HIS A 295 -7.17 -21.47 6.62
N TRP A 296 -8.11 -21.45 7.56
CA TRP A 296 -8.65 -20.20 8.08
C TRP A 296 -7.58 -19.38 8.80
N ILE A 297 -6.77 -20.00 9.67
CA ILE A 297 -5.68 -19.33 10.38
C ILE A 297 -4.73 -18.67 9.40
N VAL A 298 -4.18 -19.45 8.47
CA VAL A 298 -3.22 -18.94 7.48
C VAL A 298 -3.85 -17.88 6.59
N MET A 299 -5.11 -18.04 6.19
CA MET A 299 -5.80 -17.07 5.34
C MET A 299 -5.94 -15.71 6.02
N PHE A 300 -6.50 -15.66 7.24
CA PHE A 300 -6.70 -14.36 7.88
C PHE A 300 -5.37 -13.72 8.27
N THR A 301 -4.41 -14.46 8.84
CA THR A 301 -3.14 -13.85 9.26
C THR A 301 -2.33 -13.38 8.05
N PHE A 302 -2.35 -14.12 6.93
CA PHE A 302 -1.71 -13.64 5.71
C PHE A 302 -2.39 -12.36 5.19
N LEU A 303 -3.73 -12.33 5.14
CA LEU A 303 -4.46 -11.17 4.63
C LEU A 303 -4.40 -9.93 5.54
N HIS A 304 -4.09 -10.11 6.83
CA HIS A 304 -3.82 -9.02 7.77
C HIS A 304 -2.50 -8.30 7.45
N HIS A 305 -1.49 -9.06 7.04
CA HIS A 305 -0.10 -8.62 6.94
C HIS A 305 0.45 -8.55 5.50
N SER A 306 -0.30 -9.02 4.51
CA SER A 306 0.12 -9.05 3.12
C SER A 306 -0.92 -8.40 2.22
N ASP A 307 -0.66 -7.12 1.91
CA ASP A 307 -1.37 -6.36 0.90
C ASP A 307 -0.36 -5.46 0.15
N PRO A 308 -0.50 -5.28 -1.18
CA PRO A 308 0.44 -4.46 -1.95
C PRO A 308 0.42 -2.97 -1.61
N THR A 309 -0.59 -2.47 -0.87
CA THR A 309 -0.68 -1.06 -0.49
C THR A 309 -0.15 -0.75 0.91
N ILE A 310 0.29 -1.75 1.68
CA ILE A 310 0.89 -1.52 3.01
C ILE A 310 2.43 -1.54 2.92
N PRO A 311 3.11 -0.64 3.65
CA PRO A 311 4.57 -0.55 3.65
C PRO A 311 5.20 -1.62 4.55
N HIS A 312 6.44 -1.97 4.21
CA HIS A 312 7.42 -2.58 5.09
C HIS A 312 8.53 -1.57 5.37
N TYR A 313 9.10 -1.62 6.56
CA TYR A 313 10.05 -0.62 7.03
C TYR A 313 11.38 -1.26 7.39
N ARG A 314 12.47 -0.52 7.12
CA ARG A 314 13.82 -0.81 7.60
C ARG A 314 14.27 0.20 8.65
N LYS A 315 15.16 -0.26 9.52
CA LYS A 315 15.99 0.54 10.43
C LYS A 315 15.27 1.78 11.02
N GLY A 316 15.61 2.97 10.51
CA GLY A 316 15.23 4.27 11.07
C GLY A 316 13.79 4.72 10.75
N GLU A 317 13.16 4.13 9.72
CA GLU A 317 11.78 4.48 9.36
C GLU A 317 10.76 3.60 10.09
N TRP A 318 11.18 2.50 10.73
CA TRP A 318 10.29 1.69 11.53
C TRP A 318 10.02 2.34 12.89
N SER A 319 8.74 2.38 13.27
CA SER A 319 8.31 2.62 14.65
C SER A 319 7.16 1.68 14.98
N PHE A 320 6.89 1.47 16.27
CA PHE A 320 5.77 0.63 16.69
C PHE A 320 4.44 1.10 16.09
N LEU A 321 4.21 2.42 16.04
CA LEU A 321 2.99 3.00 15.45
C LEU A 321 2.87 2.66 13.97
N ARG A 322 3.94 2.87 13.20
CA ARG A 322 3.96 2.62 11.76
C ARG A 322 3.77 1.14 11.46
N GLY A 323 4.42 0.27 12.23
CA GLY A 323 4.23 -1.17 12.13
C GLY A 323 2.77 -1.58 12.42
N ALA A 324 2.20 -1.13 13.54
CA ALA A 324 0.83 -1.46 13.91
C ALA A 324 -0.20 -0.97 12.87
N ALA A 325 0.01 0.23 12.29
CA ALA A 325 -0.83 0.77 11.24
C ALA A 325 -0.68 0.03 9.89
N ALA A 326 0.44 -0.64 9.64
CA ALA A 326 0.72 -1.41 8.42
C ALA A 326 0.08 -2.81 8.45
N THR A 327 -1.18 -2.89 8.84
CA THR A 327 -2.03 -4.09 8.78
C THR A 327 -3.36 -3.74 8.13
N VAL A 328 -4.14 -4.71 7.64
CA VAL A 328 -5.41 -4.44 6.93
C VAL A 328 -6.58 -5.15 7.58
N ASP A 329 -7.60 -4.38 7.96
CA ASP A 329 -8.89 -4.90 8.42
C ASP A 329 -9.77 -5.32 7.24
N ARG A 330 -10.39 -6.49 7.35
CA ARG A 330 -11.19 -7.11 6.29
C ARG A 330 -12.44 -7.76 6.86
N PRO A 331 -13.60 -7.62 6.19
CA PRO A 331 -14.82 -8.30 6.60
C PRO A 331 -14.81 -9.77 6.16
N LEU A 332 -13.81 -10.54 6.62
CA LEU A 332 -13.59 -11.90 6.17
C LEU A 332 -14.77 -12.79 6.54
N LEU A 333 -15.41 -13.41 5.54
CA LEU A 333 -16.70 -14.12 5.63
C LEU A 333 -17.87 -13.29 6.23
N GLY A 334 -17.75 -11.97 6.28
CA GLY A 334 -18.75 -11.06 6.86
C GLY A 334 -19.16 -11.47 8.28
N TRP A 335 -20.47 -11.67 8.49
CA TRP A 335 -21.02 -12.01 9.80
C TRP A 335 -20.45 -13.33 10.35
N MET A 336 -20.16 -14.32 9.49
CA MET A 336 -19.62 -15.61 9.94
C MET A 336 -18.23 -15.41 10.54
N GLY A 337 -17.38 -14.59 9.93
CA GLY A 337 -16.05 -14.30 10.48
C GLY A 337 -16.13 -13.50 11.78
N ARG A 338 -17.09 -12.57 11.93
CA ARG A 338 -17.33 -11.92 13.23
C ARG A 338 -17.73 -12.93 14.30
N PHE A 339 -18.62 -13.85 13.98
CA PHE A 339 -19.15 -14.82 14.93
C PHE A 339 -18.11 -15.89 15.32
N PHE A 340 -17.47 -16.52 14.33
CA PHE A 340 -16.56 -17.64 14.54
C PHE A 340 -15.13 -17.20 14.83
N PHE A 341 -14.61 -16.15 14.17
CA PHE A 341 -13.22 -15.72 14.35
C PHE A 341 -13.05 -14.58 15.36
N HIS A 342 -14.09 -14.33 16.18
CA HIS A 342 -14.01 -13.44 17.33
C HIS A 342 -13.46 -12.05 16.96
N ASN A 343 -13.97 -11.47 15.87
CA ASN A 343 -13.58 -10.18 15.32
C ASN A 343 -12.13 -10.03 14.81
N ILE A 344 -11.26 -11.05 14.92
CA ILE A 344 -9.81 -10.89 14.68
C ILE A 344 -9.49 -10.26 13.32
N SER A 345 -10.26 -10.58 12.27
CA SER A 345 -10.03 -10.02 10.93
C SER A 345 -10.64 -8.66 10.69
N HIS A 346 -11.67 -8.32 11.46
CA HIS A 346 -12.43 -7.09 11.26
C HIS A 346 -11.81 -5.91 12.02
N ASP A 347 -11.02 -6.21 13.05
CA ASP A 347 -10.56 -5.27 14.08
C ASP A 347 -9.06 -5.48 14.40
N HIS A 348 -8.27 -5.97 13.43
CA HIS A 348 -6.86 -6.35 13.57
C HIS A 348 -5.91 -5.16 13.74
N VAL A 349 -6.18 -4.06 13.02
CA VAL A 349 -5.38 -2.82 13.19
C VAL A 349 -5.44 -2.37 14.64
N ALA A 350 -6.66 -2.32 15.21
CA ALA A 350 -6.86 -1.98 16.62
C ALA A 350 -6.21 -3.00 17.57
N HIS A 351 -6.28 -4.29 17.24
CA HIS A 351 -5.61 -5.35 17.99
C HIS A 351 -4.10 -5.10 18.12
N HIS A 352 -3.42 -4.68 17.04
CA HIS A 352 -1.99 -4.35 17.10
C HIS A 352 -1.66 -3.19 18.05
N PHE A 353 -2.54 -2.20 18.20
CA PHE A 353 -2.36 -1.11 19.16
C PHE A 353 -2.73 -1.51 20.59
N PHE A 354 -3.74 -2.37 20.78
CA PHE A 354 -4.34 -2.68 22.07
C PHE A 354 -4.41 -4.19 22.37
N LEU A 355 -3.28 -4.89 22.29
CA LEU A 355 -3.16 -6.35 22.48
C LEU A 355 -3.86 -6.90 23.74
N ARG A 356 -3.91 -6.10 24.82
CA ARG A 356 -4.48 -6.51 26.12
C ARG A 356 -5.98 -6.20 26.24
N ALA A 357 -6.58 -5.56 25.25
CA ALA A 357 -8.02 -5.37 25.20
C ALA A 357 -8.69 -6.68 24.77
N PRO A 358 -9.82 -7.05 25.39
CA PRO A 358 -10.54 -8.25 24.96
C PRO A 358 -11.18 -8.04 23.58
N PHE A 359 -11.14 -9.07 22.72
CA PHE A 359 -11.65 -8.99 21.35
C PHE A 359 -13.12 -8.51 21.22
N TYR A 360 -13.97 -8.75 22.22
CA TYR A 360 -15.37 -8.34 22.19
C TYR A 360 -15.55 -6.83 22.35
N ASN A 361 -14.52 -6.11 22.80
CA ASN A 361 -14.48 -4.65 22.77
C ASN A 361 -13.82 -4.11 21.48
N GLY A 362 -13.23 -4.99 20.66
CA GLY A 362 -12.55 -4.67 19.41
C GLY A 362 -13.33 -3.71 18.50
N PRO A 363 -14.63 -3.96 18.21
CA PRO A 363 -15.40 -3.08 17.32
C PRO A 363 -15.48 -1.62 17.79
N GLU A 364 -15.60 -1.36 19.09
CA GLU A 364 -15.64 0.01 19.62
C GLU A 364 -14.24 0.64 19.65
N ILE A 365 -13.21 -0.15 19.94
CA ILE A 365 -11.81 0.30 19.88
C ILE A 365 -11.44 0.66 18.43
N THR A 366 -11.82 -0.15 17.44
CA THR A 366 -11.59 0.12 16.02
C THR A 366 -12.24 1.42 15.58
N LYS A 367 -13.48 1.70 16.01
CA LYS A 367 -14.13 2.99 15.72
C LYS A 367 -13.31 4.17 16.25
N ALA A 368 -12.82 4.07 17.50
CA ALA A 368 -11.99 5.10 18.11
C ALA A 368 -10.64 5.26 17.38
N VAL A 369 -9.94 4.16 17.11
CA VAL A 369 -8.66 4.16 16.37
C VAL A 369 -8.81 4.74 14.98
N ARG A 370 -9.86 4.34 14.25
CA ARG A 370 -10.17 4.86 12.90
C ARG A 370 -10.43 6.36 12.91
N SER A 371 -11.02 6.92 13.97
CA SER A 371 -11.28 8.37 14.06
C SER A 371 -10.00 9.21 14.10
N VAL A 372 -8.90 8.62 14.57
CA VAL A 372 -7.60 9.29 14.68
C VAL A 372 -6.72 8.97 13.47
N LEU A 373 -6.60 7.69 13.10
CA LEU A 373 -5.84 7.28 11.92
C LEU A 373 -6.43 7.84 10.63
N LYS A 374 -7.75 8.02 10.56
CA LYS A 374 -8.49 8.55 9.41
C LYS A 374 -8.07 7.85 8.12
N ASP A 375 -7.27 8.57 7.36
CA ASP A 375 -6.74 8.34 6.04
C ASP A 375 -5.61 7.31 6.00
N ASP A 376 -5.01 7.03 7.16
CA ASP A 376 -3.98 6.01 7.40
C ASP A 376 -4.57 4.69 7.93
N TYR A 377 -5.90 4.64 8.18
CA TYR A 377 -6.57 3.41 8.58
C TYR A 377 -6.80 2.51 7.36
N ASN A 378 -6.26 1.30 7.45
CA ASN A 378 -6.24 0.35 6.36
C ASN A 378 -7.44 -0.60 6.43
N TYR A 379 -8.42 -0.41 5.56
CA TYR A 379 -9.60 -1.28 5.42
C TYR A 379 -9.75 -1.76 3.98
N ASP A 380 -10.25 -2.99 3.78
CA ASP A 380 -10.61 -3.48 2.46
C ASP A 380 -11.71 -4.54 2.49
N SER A 381 -12.84 -4.18 1.88
CA SER A 381 -14.06 -5.00 1.78
C SER A 381 -14.07 -5.99 0.61
N THR A 382 -12.95 -6.16 -0.11
CA THR A 382 -12.81 -7.09 -1.23
C THR A 382 -13.18 -8.51 -0.78
N PRO A 383 -13.93 -9.29 -1.59
CA PRO A 383 -14.24 -10.69 -1.28
C PRO A 383 -12.97 -11.46 -0.93
N SER A 384 -12.92 -12.09 0.24
CA SER A 384 -11.65 -12.51 0.85
C SER A 384 -10.86 -13.54 0.03
N PHE A 385 -11.54 -14.42 -0.69
CA PHE A 385 -10.89 -15.36 -1.61
C PHE A 385 -10.26 -14.65 -2.82
N TYR A 386 -10.90 -13.60 -3.32
CA TYR A 386 -10.33 -12.76 -4.38
C TYR A 386 -9.17 -11.91 -3.84
N ALA A 387 -9.30 -11.35 -2.62
CA ALA A 387 -8.20 -10.65 -1.96
C ALA A 387 -6.99 -11.59 -1.74
N LEU A 388 -7.23 -12.85 -1.35
CA LEU A 388 -6.17 -13.87 -1.21
C LEU A 388 -5.46 -14.11 -2.53
N TYR A 389 -6.21 -14.35 -3.61
CA TYR A 389 -5.63 -14.49 -4.95
C TYR A 389 -4.84 -13.24 -5.38
N ARG A 390 -5.37 -12.04 -5.10
CA ARG A 390 -4.68 -10.78 -5.37
C ARG A 390 -3.37 -10.67 -4.61
N SER A 391 -3.34 -10.93 -3.30
CA SER A 391 -2.09 -10.90 -2.52
C SER A 391 -1.08 -11.92 -3.07
N PHE A 392 -1.52 -13.12 -3.46
CA PHE A 392 -0.66 -14.12 -4.10
C PHE A 392 -0.09 -13.72 -5.45
N THR A 393 -0.61 -12.69 -6.10
CA THR A 393 -0.15 -12.23 -7.42
C THR A 393 0.53 -10.87 -7.36
N GLN A 394 0.16 -10.02 -6.40
CA GLN A 394 0.70 -8.67 -6.23
C GLN A 394 1.80 -8.58 -5.15
N CYS A 395 1.88 -9.55 -4.23
CA CYS A 395 2.88 -9.59 -3.16
C CYS A 395 3.96 -10.65 -3.39
N GLN A 396 4.77 -10.50 -4.45
CA GLN A 396 5.83 -11.49 -4.76
C GLN A 396 7.11 -11.27 -3.95
N PHE A 397 7.66 -10.06 -4.01
CA PHE A 397 8.95 -9.74 -3.41
C PHE A 397 9.06 -8.25 -3.07
N ILE A 398 10.14 -7.84 -2.41
CA ILE A 398 10.48 -6.43 -2.18
C ILE A 398 11.90 -6.11 -2.65
N GLU A 399 12.18 -4.82 -2.86
CA GLU A 399 13.53 -4.32 -3.18
C GLU A 399 14.54 -4.60 -2.05
N ASP A 400 15.80 -4.89 -2.38
CA ASP A 400 16.88 -5.07 -1.40
C ASP A 400 17.24 -3.75 -0.69
N GLU A 401 17.01 -2.63 -1.35
CA GLU A 401 17.35 -1.27 -0.89
C GLU A 401 16.10 -0.42 -0.62
N GLY A 402 16.28 0.71 0.07
CA GLY A 402 15.20 1.63 0.50
C GLY A 402 14.77 1.42 1.95
N ASP A 403 14.23 2.47 2.59
CA ASP A 403 13.83 2.41 4.00
C ASP A 403 12.34 2.13 4.20
N ILE A 404 11.50 2.57 3.26
CA ILE A 404 10.07 2.28 3.18
C ILE A 404 9.83 1.59 1.86
N ILE A 405 9.33 0.36 1.90
CA ILE A 405 9.32 -0.53 0.75
C ILE A 405 7.96 -1.17 0.63
N PHE A 406 7.53 -1.40 -0.60
CA PHE A 406 6.28 -2.07 -0.90
C PHE A 406 6.54 -3.35 -1.65
N TYR A 407 5.59 -4.26 -1.52
CA TYR A 407 5.55 -5.44 -2.37
C TYR A 407 5.56 -5.05 -3.85
N LYS A 408 6.31 -5.83 -4.62
CA LYS A 408 6.30 -5.84 -6.07
C LYS A 408 5.58 -7.08 -6.57
N ASN A 409 4.82 -6.87 -7.64
CA ASN A 409 4.09 -7.93 -8.32
C ASN A 409 4.99 -8.71 -9.28
N ARG A 410 4.40 -9.67 -10.01
CA ARG A 410 5.11 -10.50 -11.00
C ARG A 410 5.78 -9.69 -12.11
N GLU A 411 5.35 -8.47 -12.38
CA GLU A 411 5.98 -7.59 -13.37
C GLU A 411 7.05 -6.66 -12.75
N GLY A 412 7.43 -6.87 -11.48
CA GLY A 412 8.41 -6.05 -10.78
C GLY A 412 7.90 -4.67 -10.37
N ARG A 413 6.58 -4.47 -10.29
CA ARG A 413 5.94 -3.16 -10.01
C ARG A 413 5.30 -3.12 -8.64
N ALA A 414 5.48 -2.00 -7.92
CA ALA A 414 4.76 -1.72 -6.69
C ALA A 414 3.49 -0.89 -6.98
N ILE A 415 2.42 -1.12 -6.23
CA ILE A 415 1.12 -0.47 -6.45
C ILE A 415 1.08 1.02 -6.08
N PRO A 416 1.70 1.52 -4.99
CA PRO A 416 1.67 2.96 -4.68
C PRO A 416 2.50 3.83 -5.66
N ALA A 417 3.10 3.25 -6.70
CA ALA A 417 3.88 4.00 -7.67
C ALA A 417 2.96 4.82 -8.60
N ARG A 418 2.63 6.05 -8.20
CA ARG A 418 1.98 7.01 -9.11
C ARG A 418 2.94 7.41 -10.23
N SER A 419 2.39 7.50 -11.44
CA SER A 419 3.05 8.17 -12.56
C SER A 419 3.27 9.65 -12.24
N GLY A 420 4.36 10.25 -12.73
CA GLY A 420 4.60 11.70 -12.66
C GLY A 420 3.44 12.55 -13.22
N SER A 421 2.66 11.98 -14.13
CA SER A 421 1.43 12.60 -14.67
C SER A 421 0.27 12.70 -13.67
N ALA A 422 0.38 12.05 -12.51
CA ALA A 422 -0.60 12.07 -11.42
C ALA A 422 -0.07 12.80 -10.16
N TRP A 423 1.05 13.52 -10.28
CA TRP A 423 1.56 14.37 -9.21
C TRP A 423 0.62 15.54 -8.96
N THR A 424 0.49 15.89 -7.68
CA THR A 424 -0.30 16.97 -7.11
C THR A 424 0.61 17.79 -6.17
N ASP A 425 0.08 18.84 -5.53
CA ASP A 425 0.84 19.61 -4.53
C ASP A 425 1.36 18.74 -3.37
N ASN A 426 0.70 17.61 -3.09
CA ASN A 426 1.16 16.67 -2.07
C ASN A 426 2.53 16.07 -2.40
N GLU A 427 2.80 15.73 -3.66
CA GLU A 427 4.11 15.24 -4.08
C GLU A 427 5.19 16.32 -3.96
N LEU A 428 4.85 17.58 -4.26
CA LEU A 428 5.77 18.70 -4.04
C LEU A 428 6.12 18.83 -2.55
N MET A 429 5.13 18.75 -1.66
CA MET A 429 5.35 18.78 -0.21
C MET A 429 6.19 17.58 0.27
N ALA A 430 5.87 16.37 -0.19
CA ALA A 430 6.57 15.13 0.17
C ALA A 430 8.05 15.17 -0.24
N PHE A 431 8.35 15.74 -1.42
CA PHE A 431 9.71 15.87 -1.93
C PHE A 431 10.36 17.23 -1.63
N ASN A 432 9.81 18.01 -0.69
CA ASN A 432 10.39 19.28 -0.24
C ASN A 432 10.64 20.28 -1.39
N ILE A 433 9.72 20.34 -2.35
CA ILE A 433 9.77 21.24 -3.51
C ILE A 433 8.84 22.42 -3.23
N GLN A 434 9.35 23.64 -3.43
CA GLN A 434 8.63 24.88 -3.23
C GLN A 434 8.61 25.68 -4.53
N VAL A 435 7.48 26.33 -4.83
CA VAL A 435 7.35 27.16 -6.03
C VAL A 435 7.17 28.62 -5.66
N ASN A 436 8.12 29.46 -6.06
CA ASN A 436 8.14 30.88 -5.73
C ASN A 436 7.89 31.72 -6.97
N THR A 437 6.91 32.63 -6.90
CA THR A 437 6.68 33.61 -7.97
C THR A 437 7.67 34.76 -7.85
N VAL A 438 8.40 35.03 -8.92
CA VAL A 438 9.49 36.03 -8.96
C VAL A 438 9.28 37.05 -10.08
N ASN A 439 9.95 38.20 -9.97
CA ASN A 439 9.90 39.26 -10.98
C ASN A 439 10.90 39.01 -12.13
N ALA A 440 10.86 39.84 -13.17
CA ALA A 440 11.73 39.70 -14.35
C ALA A 440 13.23 39.80 -13.99
N ALA A 441 13.59 40.67 -13.05
CA ALA A 441 14.97 40.84 -12.61
C ALA A 441 15.53 39.56 -11.97
N SER A 442 14.75 38.91 -11.10
CA SER A 442 15.14 37.65 -10.47
C SER A 442 15.09 36.46 -11.44
N PHE A 443 14.18 36.46 -12.41
CA PHE A 443 13.98 35.32 -13.32
C PHE A 443 14.92 35.33 -14.54
N PHE A 444 15.03 36.48 -15.22
CA PHE A 444 15.80 36.67 -16.47
C PHE A 444 17.11 37.42 -16.28
N SER A 445 17.43 37.85 -15.06
CA SER A 445 18.57 38.76 -14.79
C SER A 445 18.47 40.11 -15.52
N THR A 446 17.26 40.56 -15.85
CA THR A 446 16.99 41.87 -16.46
C THR A 446 15.70 42.49 -15.94
N THR A 447 15.69 43.80 -15.72
CA THR A 447 14.47 44.56 -15.38
C THR A 447 13.66 44.93 -16.63
N GLN A 448 14.28 44.94 -17.81
CA GLN A 448 13.65 45.31 -19.07
C GLN A 448 13.66 44.13 -20.04
N LEU A 449 12.48 43.64 -20.39
CA LEU A 449 12.34 42.54 -21.34
C LEU A 449 12.66 43.03 -22.77
N PRO A 450 13.37 42.22 -23.58
CA PRO A 450 13.77 42.58 -24.93
C PRO A 450 12.56 42.74 -25.85
N ASN A 451 12.69 43.54 -26.90
CA ASN A 451 11.62 43.69 -27.89
C ASN A 451 11.42 42.37 -28.66
N PRO A 452 10.16 41.97 -28.91
CA PRO A 452 9.89 40.70 -29.53
C PRO A 452 10.18 40.75 -31.04
N SER A 453 10.70 39.67 -31.59
CA SER A 453 10.96 39.49 -33.03
C SER A 453 9.70 39.16 -33.85
N VAL A 454 8.54 39.70 -33.44
CA VAL A 454 7.21 39.34 -33.97
C VAL A 454 6.65 40.46 -34.85
N SER A 455 5.91 40.08 -35.90
CA SER A 455 5.23 41.01 -36.83
C SER A 455 4.39 42.07 -36.11
N SER A 456 4.47 43.31 -36.60
CA SER A 456 3.63 44.42 -36.13
C SER A 456 2.14 44.14 -36.33
N VAL A 457 1.76 43.31 -37.31
CA VAL A 457 0.38 42.88 -37.53
C VAL A 457 -0.16 42.12 -36.31
N ILE A 458 0.62 41.19 -35.74
CA ILE A 458 0.26 40.43 -34.55
C ILE A 458 0.23 41.34 -33.31
N LEU A 459 1.17 42.29 -33.20
CA LEU A 459 1.27 43.17 -32.03
C LEU A 459 0.19 44.25 -31.97
N ASN A 460 -0.35 44.66 -33.12
CA ASN A 460 -1.25 45.81 -33.21
C ASN A 460 -2.73 45.46 -33.43
N ASN A 461 -3.08 44.18 -33.66
CA ASN A 461 -4.46 43.77 -33.95
C ASN A 461 -4.88 42.59 -33.07
N GLU A 462 -5.95 42.73 -32.28
CA GLU A 462 -6.43 41.63 -31.42
C GLU A 462 -6.92 40.43 -32.24
N ARG A 463 -7.51 40.72 -33.40
CA ARG A 463 -8.11 39.81 -34.38
C ARG A 463 -7.50 40.07 -35.76
N PRO A 464 -7.58 39.12 -36.72
CA PRO A 464 -6.97 39.32 -38.04
C PRO A 464 -7.57 40.55 -38.75
N PRO A 465 -6.74 41.50 -39.21
CA PRO A 465 -7.24 42.67 -39.94
C PRO A 465 -7.81 42.26 -41.31
N PRO A 466 -8.69 43.08 -41.92
CA PRO A 466 -9.24 42.80 -43.24
C PRO A 466 -8.14 42.84 -44.31
N GLY A 467 -8.15 41.86 -45.22
CA GLY A 467 -7.20 41.75 -46.33
C GLY A 467 -6.34 40.48 -46.30
N PRO A 468 -5.50 40.26 -47.32
CA PRO A 468 -4.60 39.12 -47.37
C PRO A 468 -3.53 39.23 -46.28
N LEU A 469 -3.36 38.16 -45.50
CA LEU A 469 -2.31 38.00 -44.51
C LEU A 469 -1.30 36.98 -45.00
N ASP A 470 -0.02 37.17 -44.66
CA ASP A 470 0.96 36.10 -44.80
C ASP A 470 0.58 34.89 -43.92
N LYS A 471 1.21 33.76 -44.24
CA LYS A 471 0.89 32.47 -43.63
C LYS A 471 1.02 32.51 -42.11
N ASP A 472 2.07 33.10 -41.58
CA ASP A 472 2.40 33.05 -40.16
C ASP A 472 1.47 33.95 -39.34
N ASN A 473 1.18 35.16 -39.82
CA ASN A 473 0.21 36.05 -39.20
C ASN A 473 -1.20 35.43 -39.23
N ARG A 474 -1.60 34.79 -40.35
CA ARG A 474 -2.89 34.09 -40.44
C ARG A 474 -2.98 32.90 -39.49
N LEU A 475 -1.93 32.08 -39.40
CA LEU A 475 -1.87 30.90 -38.54
C LEU A 475 -1.84 31.29 -37.06
N PHE A 476 -1.14 32.37 -36.69
CA PHE A 476 -1.15 32.90 -35.33
C PHE A 476 -2.57 33.17 -34.84
N PHE A 477 -3.32 34.00 -35.59
CA PHE A 477 -4.70 34.34 -35.20
C PHE A 477 -5.62 33.12 -35.19
N ARG A 478 -5.39 32.15 -36.09
CA ARG A 478 -6.19 30.93 -36.13
C ARG A 478 -5.95 30.05 -34.92
N TYR A 479 -4.69 29.72 -34.64
CA TYR A 479 -4.33 28.86 -33.50
C TYR A 479 -4.64 29.52 -32.17
N MET A 480 -4.44 30.83 -32.03
CA MET A 480 -4.83 31.56 -30.83
C MET A 480 -6.34 31.46 -30.60
N LYS A 481 -7.16 31.71 -31.63
CA LYS A 481 -8.63 31.59 -31.54
C LYS A 481 -9.08 30.16 -31.21
N ASP A 482 -8.39 29.15 -31.72
CA ASP A 482 -8.71 27.75 -31.42
C ASP A 482 -8.30 27.39 -29.98
N ALA A 483 -7.14 27.85 -29.50
CA ALA A 483 -6.68 27.65 -28.13
C ALA A 483 -7.50 28.42 -27.07
N GLU A 484 -8.13 29.54 -27.43
CA GLU A 484 -9.10 30.27 -26.58
C GLU A 484 -10.28 29.36 -26.15
N LYS A 485 -10.60 28.31 -26.92
CA LYS A 485 -11.65 27.34 -26.54
C LYS A 485 -11.25 26.47 -25.35
N GLY A 486 -9.97 26.42 -24.98
CA GLY A 486 -9.48 25.62 -23.85
C GLY A 486 -9.43 24.11 -24.09
N GLU A 487 -9.61 23.66 -25.34
CA GLU A 487 -9.44 22.25 -25.72
C GLU A 487 -7.95 21.90 -25.80
N GLU A 488 -7.58 20.78 -25.18
CA GLU A 488 -6.19 20.41 -24.89
C GLU A 488 -5.32 20.30 -26.15
N SER A 489 -5.84 19.66 -27.21
CA SER A 489 -5.16 19.51 -28.50
C SER A 489 -4.92 20.85 -29.20
N LEU A 490 -5.87 21.79 -29.07
CA LEU A 490 -5.78 23.12 -29.69
C LEU A 490 -4.76 24.00 -28.97
N VAL A 491 -4.67 23.88 -27.64
CA VAL A 491 -3.64 24.56 -26.84
C VAL A 491 -2.24 24.03 -27.19
N ASP A 492 -2.09 22.72 -27.36
CA ASP A 492 -0.80 22.11 -27.76
C ASP A 492 -0.35 22.58 -29.16
N ASP A 493 -1.28 22.67 -30.11
CA ASP A 493 -1.00 23.19 -31.45
C ASP A 493 -0.56 24.65 -31.43
N PHE A 494 -1.24 25.48 -30.62
CA PHE A 494 -0.85 26.87 -30.42
C PHE A 494 0.51 27.02 -29.73
N ALA A 495 0.77 26.22 -28.69
CA ALA A 495 2.05 26.22 -27.99
C ALA A 495 3.21 25.81 -28.90
N ALA A 496 3.03 24.78 -29.73
CA ALA A 496 4.04 24.38 -30.70
C ALA A 496 4.27 25.46 -31.77
N PHE A 497 3.19 26.08 -32.27
CA PHE A 497 3.28 27.16 -33.24
C PHE A 497 4.02 28.38 -32.69
N ILE A 498 3.67 28.86 -31.48
CA ILE A 498 4.30 30.05 -30.90
C ILE A 498 5.78 29.81 -30.60
N LEU A 499 6.16 28.62 -30.11
CA LEU A 499 7.56 28.28 -29.90
C LEU A 499 8.35 28.24 -31.21
N GLY A 500 7.78 27.70 -32.29
CA GLY A 500 8.41 27.71 -33.61
C GLY A 500 8.55 29.13 -34.16
N MET A 501 7.53 29.97 -34.00
CA MET A 501 7.55 31.37 -34.42
C MET A 501 8.68 32.18 -33.74
N PHE A 502 9.04 31.86 -32.50
CA PHE A 502 10.16 32.49 -31.81
C PHE A 502 11.52 31.83 -32.10
N GLY A 503 11.59 30.73 -32.86
CA GLY A 503 12.83 30.02 -33.17
C GLY A 503 13.38 29.18 -32.01
N TYR A 504 12.51 28.58 -31.20
CA TYR A 504 12.96 27.66 -30.14
C TYR A 504 13.55 26.34 -30.68
N ASP A 505 13.33 26.05 -31.97
CA ASP A 505 13.79 24.89 -32.72
C ASP A 505 15.10 25.09 -33.51
N GLU A 506 15.76 26.25 -33.44
CA GLU A 506 17.00 26.48 -34.19
C GLU A 506 18.29 26.43 -33.34
N PRO A 507 19.47 26.06 -33.85
CA PRO A 507 19.74 25.33 -35.09
C PRO A 507 19.66 23.80 -34.91
N GLU A 508 19.74 23.28 -33.67
CA GLU A 508 19.77 21.84 -33.36
C GLU A 508 18.69 21.42 -32.35
N ARG A 509 17.59 22.17 -32.26
CA ARG A 509 16.47 21.89 -31.34
C ARG A 509 15.25 21.44 -32.13
N VAL A 510 14.32 20.74 -31.48
CA VAL A 510 13.08 20.28 -32.15
C VAL A 510 11.92 20.43 -31.17
N ILE A 511 10.79 20.94 -31.66
CA ILE A 511 9.55 21.05 -30.89
C ILE A 511 8.72 19.77 -31.09
N TYR A 512 8.32 19.14 -29.99
CA TYR A 512 7.45 17.96 -29.99
C TYR A 512 6.15 18.24 -29.25
N ARG A 513 5.02 17.85 -29.81
CA ARG A 513 3.68 18.03 -29.20
C ARG A 513 3.32 16.95 -28.18
N HIS A 514 3.85 15.73 -28.32
CA HIS A 514 3.51 14.59 -27.45
C HIS A 514 4.70 13.64 -27.22
N LYS A 515 5.88 14.18 -26.89
CA LYS A 515 7.01 13.31 -26.60
C LYS A 515 6.82 12.67 -25.23
N GLY A 516 6.53 11.37 -25.21
CA GLY A 516 6.49 10.57 -24.00
C GLY A 516 7.86 10.57 -23.33
N LEU A 517 8.04 11.48 -22.37
CA LEU A 517 9.18 11.48 -21.47
C LEU A 517 8.96 10.42 -20.42
N SER A 518 9.41 9.23 -20.75
CA SER A 518 9.11 8.03 -20.00
C SER A 518 10.31 7.70 -19.12
N PHE A 519 10.51 8.40 -17.99
CA PHE A 519 11.39 7.84 -16.93
C PHE A 519 10.89 6.43 -16.69
N ILE A 520 11.78 5.44 -16.48
CA ILE A 520 11.32 4.06 -16.30
C ILE A 520 10.10 4.07 -15.38
N MET A 521 8.94 3.71 -15.89
CA MET A 521 8.72 3.04 -17.20
C MET A 521 8.49 3.99 -18.39
N TRP A 522 9.16 3.98 -19.56
CA TRP A 522 10.26 3.26 -20.20
C TRP A 522 10.65 3.92 -21.57
N ARG A 523 11.94 3.98 -21.93
CA ARG A 523 12.63 4.06 -23.27
C ARG A 523 12.20 5.07 -24.38
N SER A 524 13.09 6.01 -24.73
CA SER A 524 13.62 6.30 -26.11
C SER A 524 14.52 7.58 -26.15
N PHE A 525 15.41 7.72 -27.17
CA PHE A 525 16.54 8.69 -27.25
C PHE A 525 16.19 10.12 -27.80
N PHE A 526 17.17 11.04 -27.92
CA PHE A 526 17.21 12.42 -28.53
C PHE A 526 16.97 13.71 -27.68
N PRO A 527 17.69 14.83 -27.99
CA PRO A 527 18.07 15.90 -27.05
C PRO A 527 17.04 17.05 -26.98
N PHE A 528 17.04 17.72 -25.83
CA PHE A 528 16.30 18.94 -25.48
C PHE A 528 14.78 18.82 -25.24
N TYR A 529 14.33 19.31 -24.08
CA TYR A 529 12.91 19.44 -23.72
C TYR A 529 12.69 20.78 -23.03
N SER A 530 11.96 21.69 -23.69
CA SER A 530 11.05 22.56 -22.95
C SER A 530 9.91 21.68 -22.46
N VAL A 531 9.72 21.57 -21.15
CA VAL A 531 8.60 20.78 -20.63
C VAL A 531 7.36 21.68 -20.66
N LEU A 532 6.34 21.26 -21.41
CA LEU A 532 5.06 21.96 -21.50
C LEU A 532 4.04 21.24 -20.62
N ALA A 533 3.38 21.95 -19.70
CA ALA A 533 2.24 21.41 -18.94
C ALA A 533 0.98 22.29 -19.11
N ARG A 534 -0.19 21.75 -18.77
CA ARG A 534 -1.48 22.16 -19.33
C ARG A 534 -2.48 22.53 -18.24
N ALA A 535 -3.33 23.55 -18.47
CA ALA A 535 -4.49 23.84 -17.64
C ALA A 535 -5.71 24.28 -18.49
N ASN A 536 -6.91 23.80 -18.14
CA ASN A 536 -8.16 24.09 -18.86
C ASN A 536 -8.95 25.22 -18.15
N PRO A 537 -9.30 26.33 -18.83
CA PRO A 537 -10.07 27.43 -18.24
C PRO A 537 -11.58 27.15 -18.06
N GLN A 538 -12.21 26.25 -18.82
CA GLN A 538 -13.68 26.11 -18.88
C GLN A 538 -14.36 25.55 -17.60
N ARG A 539 -13.62 25.18 -16.56
CA ARG A 539 -14.18 24.66 -15.29
C ARG A 539 -14.04 25.59 -14.09
N GLY A 540 -13.64 26.85 -14.27
CA GLY A 540 -13.43 27.79 -13.14
C GLY A 540 -12.38 27.29 -12.13
N THR A 541 -11.58 26.29 -12.53
CA THR A 541 -10.56 25.62 -11.74
C THR A 541 -9.37 25.43 -12.66
N ILE A 542 -8.30 26.19 -12.44
CA ILE A 542 -6.96 25.79 -12.89
C ILE A 542 -6.83 24.32 -12.47
N ARG A 543 -6.50 23.41 -13.40
CA ARG A 543 -6.21 22.02 -13.02
C ARG A 543 -5.16 22.10 -11.91
N ILE A 544 -5.55 21.75 -10.68
CA ILE A 544 -4.80 22.01 -9.43
C ILE A 544 -3.37 21.42 -9.50
N ASP A 545 -3.12 20.52 -10.46
CA ASP A 545 -1.95 19.67 -10.52
C ASP A 545 -1.00 19.94 -11.71
N ALA A 546 -1.24 20.96 -12.54
CA ALA A 546 -0.42 21.22 -13.74
C ALA A 546 1.05 21.56 -13.41
N GLU A 547 1.27 22.32 -12.33
CA GLU A 547 2.58 22.72 -11.84
C GLU A 547 3.36 21.54 -11.23
N PRO A 548 2.77 20.72 -10.34
CA PRO A 548 3.35 19.45 -9.92
C PRO A 548 3.75 18.51 -11.07
N GLN A 549 2.89 18.36 -12.09
CA GLN A 549 3.16 17.51 -13.25
C GLN A 549 4.32 18.04 -14.11
N LEU A 550 4.41 19.36 -14.29
CA LEU A 550 5.54 19.99 -14.98
C LEU A 550 6.87 19.67 -14.28
N ILE A 551 6.89 19.80 -12.96
CA ILE A 551 8.09 19.54 -12.14
C ILE A 551 8.47 18.06 -12.19
N ALA A 552 7.49 17.15 -12.11
CA ALA A 552 7.70 15.71 -12.27
C ALA A 552 8.35 15.38 -13.62
N ALA A 553 7.86 15.99 -14.70
CA ALA A 553 8.40 15.82 -16.04
C ALA A 553 9.80 16.42 -16.20
N ALA A 554 10.12 17.51 -15.50
CA ALA A 554 11.49 18.04 -15.43
C ALA A 554 12.44 17.06 -14.70
N ILE A 555 12.03 16.48 -13.58
CA ILE A 555 12.80 15.44 -12.88
C ILE A 555 13.07 14.25 -13.80
N ALA A 556 12.04 13.78 -14.51
CA ALA A 556 12.16 12.71 -15.50
C ALA A 556 13.14 13.06 -16.64
N ALA A 557 13.10 14.30 -17.15
CA ALA A 557 14.02 14.78 -18.18
C ALA A 557 15.48 14.81 -17.69
N PHE A 558 15.74 15.31 -16.47
CA PHE A 558 17.07 15.30 -15.87
C PHE A 558 17.63 13.88 -15.73
N TYR A 559 16.80 12.96 -15.24
CA TYR A 559 17.17 11.55 -15.08
C TYR A 559 17.56 10.92 -16.43
N HIS A 560 16.73 11.10 -17.46
CA HIS A 560 17.01 10.60 -18.81
C HIS A 560 18.31 11.15 -19.38
N ASN A 561 18.51 12.47 -19.28
CA ASN A 561 19.73 13.10 -19.76
C ASN A 561 20.95 12.54 -19.03
N SER A 562 20.85 12.32 -17.71
CA SER A 562 21.92 11.74 -16.89
C SER A 562 22.23 10.29 -17.26
N LEU A 563 21.23 9.47 -17.59
CA LEU A 563 21.44 8.10 -18.10
C LEU A 563 22.17 8.10 -19.44
N ARG A 564 21.74 8.95 -20.38
CA ARG A 564 22.36 9.00 -21.72
C ARG A 564 23.81 9.47 -21.68
N ARG A 565 24.11 10.46 -20.85
CA ARG A 565 25.48 10.91 -20.62
C ARG A 565 26.37 9.78 -20.11
N ARG A 566 25.85 8.94 -19.21
CA ARG A 566 26.57 7.74 -18.73
C ARG A 566 26.84 6.73 -19.84
N VAL A 567 25.84 6.42 -20.66
CA VAL A 567 26.00 5.50 -21.81
C VAL A 567 27.04 6.03 -22.81
N ALA A 568 27.07 7.34 -23.01
CA ALA A 568 28.03 8.00 -23.91
C ALA A 568 29.37 8.36 -23.22
N SER A 569 29.67 7.83 -22.03
CA SER A 569 30.91 8.11 -21.27
C SER A 569 31.20 9.60 -21.02
N HIS A 570 30.17 10.44 -20.96
CA HIS A 570 30.31 11.86 -20.64
C HIS A 570 30.35 12.09 -19.13
N PRO A 571 30.97 13.20 -18.66
CA PRO A 571 31.01 13.55 -17.24
C PRO A 571 29.62 13.65 -16.60
N HIS A 572 29.55 13.17 -15.35
CA HIS A 572 28.35 13.23 -14.52
C HIS A 572 27.92 14.67 -14.24
N VAL A 573 26.61 14.94 -14.29
CA VAL A 573 26.03 16.25 -13.99
C VAL A 573 25.29 16.14 -12.66
N ASN A 574 25.74 16.90 -11.66
CA ASN A 574 25.17 16.84 -10.31
C ASN A 574 23.90 17.66 -10.15
N SER A 575 23.71 18.67 -11.01
CA SER A 575 22.53 19.51 -11.06
C SER A 575 22.35 20.17 -12.42
N GLN A 576 21.11 20.47 -12.77
CA GLN A 576 20.75 21.22 -13.97
C GLN A 576 19.44 21.98 -13.73
N THR A 577 19.33 23.20 -14.24
CA THR A 577 18.04 23.91 -14.28
C THR A 577 17.33 23.58 -15.59
N ILE A 578 16.09 23.11 -15.50
CA ILE A 578 15.27 22.76 -16.66
C ILE A 578 14.24 23.88 -16.91
N PRO A 579 14.15 24.39 -18.16
CA PRO A 579 13.11 25.33 -18.56
C PRO A 579 11.74 24.64 -18.66
N GLY A 580 10.70 25.27 -18.11
CA GLY A 580 9.32 24.82 -18.25
C GLY A 580 8.38 25.95 -18.65
N ILE A 581 7.30 25.62 -19.37
CA ILE A 581 6.21 26.56 -19.68
C ILE A 581 4.89 25.86 -19.37
N ILE A 582 3.99 26.52 -18.66
CA ILE A 582 2.59 26.10 -18.54
C ILE A 582 1.74 26.97 -19.45
N MET A 583 0.90 26.35 -20.27
CA MET A 583 -0.11 27.04 -21.08
C MET A 583 -1.48 26.86 -20.44
N VAL A 584 -2.06 27.98 -19.98
CA VAL A 584 -3.48 28.05 -19.57
C VAL A 584 -4.24 28.69 -20.73
N GLY A 585 -4.80 27.88 -21.63
CA GLY A 585 -5.31 28.40 -22.91
C GLY A 585 -4.21 29.11 -23.70
N VAL A 586 -4.35 30.43 -23.88
CA VAL A 586 -3.37 31.31 -24.55
C VAL A 586 -2.50 32.12 -23.56
N ALA A 587 -2.51 31.79 -22.27
CA ALA A 587 -1.76 32.47 -21.21
C ALA A 587 -0.55 31.63 -20.75
N PRO A 588 0.69 31.94 -21.19
CA PRO A 588 1.89 31.23 -20.76
C PRO A 588 2.35 31.66 -19.35
N ILE A 589 2.89 30.72 -18.60
CA ILE A 589 3.63 30.91 -17.35
C ILE A 589 4.97 30.21 -17.47
N PHE A 590 6.07 30.87 -17.09
CA PHE A 590 7.43 30.37 -17.30
C PHE A 590 8.04 29.86 -16.00
N TYR A 591 8.84 28.80 -16.10
CA TYR A 591 9.42 28.12 -14.95
C TYR A 591 10.93 27.87 -15.12
N ARG A 592 11.68 28.03 -14.01
CA ARG A 592 13.05 27.55 -13.85
C ARG A 592 13.06 26.49 -12.76
N ILE A 593 13.34 25.25 -13.16
CA ILE A 593 13.19 24.07 -12.31
C ILE A 593 14.58 23.51 -12.01
N PRO A 594 15.24 23.90 -10.91
CA PRO A 594 16.53 23.33 -10.54
C PRO A 594 16.36 21.89 -10.09
N ILE A 595 17.00 20.95 -10.78
CA ILE A 595 17.01 19.53 -10.43
C ILE A 595 18.42 19.12 -10.02
N THR A 596 18.53 18.37 -8.93
CA THR A 596 19.78 17.76 -8.46
C THR A 596 19.69 16.24 -8.53
N THR A 597 20.84 15.58 -8.56
CA THR A 597 20.90 14.11 -8.46
C THR A 597 20.29 13.61 -7.15
N GLU A 598 20.45 14.36 -6.05
CA GLU A 598 19.85 14.04 -4.75
C GLU A 598 18.31 14.07 -4.81
N LEU A 599 17.72 15.10 -5.42
CA LEU A 599 16.26 15.17 -5.59
C LEU A 599 15.74 13.96 -6.39
N VAL A 600 16.45 13.58 -7.46
CA VAL A 600 16.07 12.41 -8.26
C VAL A 600 16.17 11.12 -7.44
N GLN A 601 17.22 10.95 -6.66
CA GLN A 601 17.38 9.78 -5.78
C GLN A 601 16.28 9.71 -4.73
N CYS A 602 15.94 10.85 -4.10
CA CYS A 602 14.85 10.95 -3.14
C CYS A 602 13.50 10.55 -3.76
N VAL A 603 13.21 11.03 -4.97
CA VAL A 603 12.00 10.65 -5.72
C VAL A 603 11.99 9.15 -6.06
N GLN A 604 13.13 8.59 -6.48
CA GLN A 604 13.25 7.16 -6.79
C GLN A 604 13.08 6.26 -5.57
N THR A 605 13.49 6.74 -4.38
CA THR A 605 13.49 5.97 -3.13
C THR A 605 12.33 6.30 -2.21
N GLY A 606 11.44 7.23 -2.60
CA GLY A 606 10.35 7.71 -1.77
C GLY A 606 10.81 8.47 -0.51
N ARG A 607 12.04 8.97 -0.48
CA ARG A 607 12.61 9.72 0.66
C ARG A 607 12.39 11.22 0.49
N ARG A 608 12.18 11.94 1.58
CA ARG A 608 12.11 13.40 1.58
C ARG A 608 13.52 14.02 1.53
N PRO A 609 13.83 14.92 0.57
CA PRO A 609 15.11 15.62 0.52
C PRO A 609 15.35 16.51 1.75
N PRO A 610 16.57 16.56 2.31
CA PRO A 610 16.89 17.38 3.48
C PRO A 610 16.86 18.88 3.15
N GLN A 611 17.24 19.26 1.92
CA GLN A 611 17.23 20.65 1.46
C GLN A 611 16.06 20.91 0.52
N PRO A 612 15.37 22.06 0.65
CA PRO A 612 14.26 22.39 -0.22
C PRO A 612 14.75 22.69 -1.64
N THR A 613 14.01 22.20 -2.63
CA THR A 613 14.20 22.60 -4.04
C THR A 613 13.28 23.76 -4.37
N THR A 614 13.85 24.93 -4.67
CA THR A 614 13.08 26.13 -4.99
C THR A 614 12.93 26.31 -6.50
N VAL A 615 11.73 26.04 -7.00
CA VAL A 615 11.33 26.31 -8.39
C VAL A 615 10.92 27.78 -8.51
N GLN A 616 11.42 28.48 -9.53
CA GLN A 616 11.02 29.84 -9.80
C GLN A 616 9.91 29.85 -10.85
N ARG A 617 8.84 30.59 -10.57
CA ARG A 617 7.71 30.84 -11.47
C ARG A 617 7.71 32.31 -11.88
N PHE A 618 7.64 32.58 -13.17
CA PHE A 618 7.47 33.92 -13.72
C PHE A 618 6.12 34.00 -14.44
N VAL A 619 5.22 34.81 -13.87
CA VAL A 619 3.96 35.19 -14.49
C VAL A 619 4.18 36.56 -15.14
N PRO A 620 3.93 36.71 -16.47
CA PRO A 620 4.08 38.00 -17.14
C PRO A 620 3.37 39.15 -16.40
N PRO A 621 4.04 40.30 -16.18
CA PRO A 621 3.52 41.39 -15.36
C PRO A 621 2.48 42.23 -16.13
N VAL A 622 1.38 41.59 -16.51
CA VAL A 622 0.26 42.23 -17.19
C VAL A 622 -0.58 43.09 -16.22
N SER A 623 -1.38 44.01 -16.78
CA SER A 623 -2.14 45.00 -16.00
C SER A 623 -3.14 44.38 -15.03
N ASN A 624 -3.83 43.30 -15.44
CA ASN A 624 -4.77 42.57 -14.60
C ASN A 624 -4.36 41.09 -14.48
N ARG A 625 -3.80 40.72 -13.33
CA ARG A 625 -3.36 39.34 -13.08
C ARG A 625 -4.50 38.36 -12.83
N HIS A 626 -5.67 38.83 -12.41
CA HIS A 626 -6.81 37.98 -12.11
C HIS A 626 -7.48 37.46 -13.39
N THR A 627 -7.55 38.29 -14.42
CA THR A 627 -8.13 37.92 -15.73
C THR A 627 -7.12 37.29 -16.67
N TYR A 628 -5.81 37.38 -16.38
CA TYR A 628 -4.75 36.84 -17.23
C TYR A 628 -4.91 35.36 -17.62
N PRO A 629 -5.31 34.43 -16.72
CA PRO A 629 -5.51 33.03 -17.11
C PRO A 629 -6.61 32.81 -18.16
N GLU A 630 -7.57 33.73 -18.25
CA GLU A 630 -8.68 33.68 -19.21
C GLU A 630 -8.35 34.46 -20.49
N GLU A 631 -7.74 35.64 -20.34
CA GLU A 631 -7.47 36.57 -21.45
C GLU A 631 -6.15 36.28 -22.18
N GLY A 632 -5.13 35.83 -21.46
CA GLY A 632 -3.78 35.53 -21.98
C GLY A 632 -3.26 36.56 -22.99
N LEU A 633 -2.98 36.08 -24.21
CA LEU A 633 -2.47 36.87 -25.33
C LEU A 633 -3.54 37.69 -26.09
N VAL A 634 -4.82 37.66 -25.71
CA VAL A 634 -5.90 38.35 -26.45
C VAL A 634 -5.74 39.87 -26.36
N PRO A 635 -5.68 40.51 -25.17
CA PRO A 635 -5.49 41.95 -25.07
C PRO A 635 -4.10 42.37 -25.58
N LEU A 636 -4.03 43.44 -26.38
CA LEU A 636 -2.75 43.89 -26.97
C LEU A 636 -1.70 44.27 -25.92
N SER A 637 -2.14 44.85 -24.79
CA SER A 637 -1.28 45.18 -23.65
C SER A 637 -0.63 43.93 -23.05
N ASN A 638 -1.39 42.85 -22.89
CA ASN A 638 -0.86 41.57 -22.42
C ASN A 638 0.06 40.95 -23.48
N ARG A 639 -0.38 40.95 -24.74
CA ARG A 639 0.33 40.35 -25.87
C ARG A 639 1.75 40.87 -25.97
N LEU A 640 1.93 42.20 -25.95
CA LEU A 640 3.26 42.79 -26.03
C LEU A 640 4.17 42.27 -24.90
N ILE A 641 3.70 42.28 -23.65
CA ILE A 641 4.49 41.85 -22.49
C ILE A 641 4.84 40.36 -22.57
N VAL A 642 3.87 39.52 -22.95
CA VAL A 642 4.07 38.07 -23.08
C VAL A 642 5.04 37.74 -24.21
N MET A 643 4.94 38.42 -25.37
CA MET A 643 5.87 38.23 -26.47
C MET A 643 7.31 38.61 -26.07
N LYS A 644 7.47 39.70 -25.30
CA LYS A 644 8.77 40.07 -24.72
C LYS A 644 9.29 39.01 -23.74
N ALA A 645 8.40 38.35 -22.98
CA ALA A 645 8.76 37.28 -22.07
C ALA A 645 9.23 36.01 -22.81
N PHE A 646 8.60 35.64 -23.92
CA PHE A 646 9.10 34.56 -24.80
C PHE A 646 10.50 34.89 -25.32
N GLU A 647 10.72 36.09 -25.82
CA GLU A 647 12.05 36.49 -26.32
C GLU A 647 13.12 36.41 -25.20
N ALA A 648 12.84 36.94 -24.00
CA ALA A 648 13.72 36.82 -22.84
C ALA A 648 14.00 35.36 -22.45
N PHE A 649 12.96 34.53 -22.44
CA PHE A 649 13.08 33.12 -22.08
C PHE A 649 13.90 32.34 -23.10
N LYS A 650 13.75 32.63 -24.39
CA LYS A 650 14.60 32.08 -25.45
C LYS A 650 16.06 32.47 -25.24
N THR A 651 16.36 33.75 -25.02
CA THR A 651 17.75 34.22 -24.78
C THR A 651 18.37 33.52 -23.57
N TRP A 652 17.59 33.34 -22.50
CA TRP A 652 18.06 32.59 -21.32
C TRP A 652 18.35 31.14 -21.66
N ILE A 653 17.46 30.45 -22.38
CA ILE A 653 17.69 29.08 -22.82
C ILE A 653 18.95 29.01 -23.69
N VAL A 654 19.07 29.82 -24.75
CA VAL A 654 20.22 29.77 -25.67
C VAL A 654 21.54 30.02 -24.95
N SER A 655 21.62 31.04 -24.08
CA SER A 655 22.85 31.35 -23.33
C SER A 655 23.25 30.23 -22.36
N PHE A 656 22.29 29.44 -21.86
CA PHE A 656 22.55 28.29 -21.00
C PHE A 656 23.24 27.12 -21.73
N PHE A 657 23.11 27.02 -23.05
CA PHE A 657 23.65 25.89 -23.85
C PHE A 657 24.87 26.27 -24.72
N SER A 658 25.11 27.55 -24.98
CA SER A 658 26.31 28.00 -25.70
C SER A 658 27.62 27.91 -24.90
N ILE A 659 27.58 27.52 -23.61
CA ILE A 659 28.76 27.44 -22.72
C ILE A 659 29.42 26.03 -22.73
N ARG A 660 28.95 25.08 -23.57
CA ARG A 660 29.58 23.76 -23.69
C ARG A 660 29.66 23.30 -25.14
N VAL A 661 30.62 23.86 -25.86
CA VAL A 661 31.32 23.16 -26.95
C VAL A 661 32.71 22.83 -26.45
#